data_AF-A0A2W4K961-F1
#
_entry.id   AF-A0A2W4K961-F1
#
_cell.length_a   1.000
_cell.length_b   1.000
_cell.length_c   1.000
_cell.angle_alpha   90.00
_cell.angle_beta   90.00
_cell.angle_gamma   90.00
#
_symmetry.space_group_name_H-M   'P 1'
#
loop_
_entity.id
_entity.type
_entity.pdbx_description
1 polymer ?
#
loop_
_entity_poly.entity_id
_entity_poly.type
_entity_poly.pdbx_seq_one_letter_code
_entity_poly.pdbx_strand_id
1 'polypeptide(L)'
;MHKLFGKILMLPVLLVAALSFSLPAQAADTWQPQPNASQNVYVDPQLQVGVSGLEQTLQQAGNKHNLRFIFVIAERGTENIDNTVFGRQMTDGVLRRFQASNGFNSDNYVLVTVYGLPGTNFGKTARSGNLGPRALSLGVSNAALQSYMDSNKHLLGNGDVRGYMRNIANSINAGIDRKIADDAAAAQRAEQDRIAEQERQRRQAEADRIADQEAAARNATIMAALTYGGPPTLLIIVLVSLFVVSRRRRATAEALLTKARTDANTLGQNYTDLQDKGLRFLDQTMGWEGRLKNRSLASVRKAMTLYSQITDGKLTLSARLDKAEADFAGQKNPFGWGGYNAVIKAYTQDKITVQGALLSTEQKSLFGSAVVTKTYDKISDLMAEMETVNTELQTLLANLKKSFEKVRENKADIERLMGEVETLKPKLAENELVFDPYEAGMQELQKARAAFLEIMDSDPLEASDSSQAVEDGVTAVKAALNRAIALKQSLATTASQIEKAAKKVADTRAKAADYTYPEASFKAPDGLPVNLLLAEADGNPDKQVGDARDFLASALKLVFEGKLDDADKAKSNSESKTNEASSLVDAIVAAAAFIQKGVPGIRTAVGKLKSEIEGGDAAIDELNAGFLKKNFEGQPGKLTTAKAVRDKTDGELAKIKTAFLEQRYLAGRALLEGIGGDIQHSRDAITEVHAKLAELKRLRDHAKSTVEAAADLATALVRKLKDHAFTTSQKTDSTFASAQPVLTRQQTDVALPITDWPAAAKAADELLTTLKGVDSKIDEEKRAYDNAVKAIGELETAVNTAAGECKHEYVRQATTSKLSEGRTALANVRRDVAVAKADWNAIAQRTEAGKDLCKKARELSAADKKAGTEAEAAIEQAQQKIDGVRGTSFRKSKTIGGSSKTFGEGVRANTTNAAALLTSAESLFNNKDYESAKSKAGEAYRSAEKAEETAAQEVATAIAVAVAYQKQLDDEAAAQRQREADAAAQRQRDADDARRAQESASTTISSGFDNSSSTTTSNNGFD
;
A
#
# COMPACT_ATOMS: atom_id res chain seq x y z
N MET A 1 28.13 -42.24 35.93
CA MET A 1 27.82 -40.82 35.63
C MET A 1 26.43 -40.76 34.97
N HIS A 2 25.84 -39.56 34.89
CA HIS A 2 24.60 -39.20 34.18
C HIS A 2 23.33 -40.08 34.34
N LYS A 3 22.37 -39.52 35.10
CA LYS A 3 20.94 -39.65 34.83
C LYS A 3 20.57 -38.68 33.69
N LEU A 4 19.61 -39.04 32.83
CA LEU A 4 18.38 -38.31 32.50
C LEU A 4 17.72 -38.91 31.24
N PHE A 5 16.44 -39.28 31.32
CA PHE A 5 15.33 -38.66 30.57
C PHE A 5 14.02 -39.37 30.87
N GLY A 6 12.94 -38.61 31.06
CA GLY A 6 11.61 -39.14 31.34
C GLY A 6 10.60 -38.02 31.61
N LYS A 7 9.32 -38.31 31.37
CA LYS A 7 8.16 -37.37 31.35
C LYS A 7 8.14 -36.40 30.16
N ILE A 8 7.29 -36.73 29.19
CA ILE A 8 6.47 -35.76 28.46
C ILE A 8 5.01 -36.11 28.81
N LEU A 9 4.19 -35.10 29.08
CA LEU A 9 2.78 -35.24 29.46
C LEU A 9 1.90 -34.72 28.30
N MET A 10 0.89 -35.49 27.89
CA MET A 10 -0.21 -35.00 27.05
C MET A 10 -1.47 -34.86 27.90
N LEU A 11 -2.24 -33.78 27.67
CA LEU A 11 -3.54 -33.58 28.30
C LEU A 11 -4.42 -32.63 27.46
N PRO A 12 -5.57 -33.11 26.92
CA PRO A 12 -6.60 -32.26 26.33
C PRO A 12 -7.94 -32.32 27.09
N VAL A 13 -8.42 -31.14 27.51
CA VAL A 13 -9.82 -30.65 27.37
C VAL A 13 -10.99 -31.65 27.58
N LEU A 14 -11.73 -31.52 28.70
CA LEU A 14 -13.16 -31.10 28.71
C LEU A 14 -13.72 -30.93 30.14
N LEU A 15 -14.69 -30.01 30.32
CA LEU A 15 -15.50 -29.85 31.54
C LEU A 15 -16.81 -29.11 31.23
N VAL A 16 -17.97 -29.73 31.48
CA VAL A 16 -19.28 -29.07 31.70
C VAL A 16 -20.20 -29.98 32.53
N ALA A 17 -20.62 -29.55 33.72
CA ALA A 17 -21.96 -29.77 34.31
C ALA A 17 -22.06 -29.03 35.67
N ALA A 18 -23.19 -28.37 35.93
CA ALA A 18 -23.37 -27.53 37.12
C ALA A 18 -24.24 -28.19 38.20
N LEU A 19 -24.17 -27.69 39.45
CA LEU A 19 -25.35 -27.14 40.12
C LEU A 19 -25.04 -26.36 41.42
N SER A 20 -25.95 -25.44 41.73
CA SER A 20 -25.81 -24.31 42.66
C SER A 20 -25.92 -24.69 44.14
N PHE A 21 -25.25 -23.92 45.00
CA PHE A 21 -25.66 -23.63 46.38
C PHE A 21 -25.04 -22.30 46.80
N SER A 22 -25.83 -21.40 47.38
CA SER A 22 -25.37 -20.09 47.85
C SER A 22 -24.92 -20.16 49.31
N LEU A 23 -23.69 -19.72 49.57
CA LEU A 23 -23.09 -19.53 50.88
C LEU A 23 -22.48 -18.11 50.94
N PRO A 24 -22.30 -17.51 52.13
CA PRO A 24 -21.79 -16.14 52.25
C PRO A 24 -20.39 -16.01 51.65
N ALA A 25 -20.14 -14.88 50.98
CA ALA A 25 -19.00 -14.70 50.10
C ALA A 25 -17.64 -14.81 50.83
N GLN A 26 -16.92 -15.89 50.55
CA GLN A 26 -15.46 -15.83 50.49
C GLN A 26 -15.05 -14.98 49.29
N ALA A 27 -13.87 -14.38 49.35
CA ALA A 27 -13.36 -13.58 48.24
C ALA A 27 -13.08 -14.49 47.03
N ALA A 28 -13.77 -14.25 45.92
CA ALA A 28 -13.48 -14.91 44.65
C ALA A 28 -12.40 -14.10 43.92
N ASP A 29 -11.27 -14.73 43.60
CA ASP A 29 -10.26 -14.17 42.70
C ASP A 29 -10.76 -14.21 41.25
N THR A 30 -10.52 -13.15 40.49
CA THR A 30 -10.85 -13.09 39.05
C THR A 30 -10.09 -14.13 38.26
N TRP A 31 -10.80 -14.88 37.41
CA TRP A 31 -10.18 -15.90 36.56
C TRP A 31 -9.16 -15.30 35.59
N GLN A 32 -8.01 -15.97 35.44
CA GLN A 32 -6.98 -15.64 34.46
C GLN A 32 -6.63 -16.90 33.64
N PRO A 33 -6.58 -16.79 32.30
CA PRO A 33 -6.25 -17.92 31.44
C PRO A 33 -4.80 -18.39 31.61
N GLN A 34 -4.60 -19.70 31.41
CA GLN A 34 -3.29 -20.24 31.06
C GLN A 34 -3.05 -20.05 29.55
N PRO A 35 -1.86 -19.58 29.12
CA PRO A 35 -1.56 -19.36 27.71
C PRO A 35 -1.51 -20.66 26.90
N ASN A 36 -2.03 -20.61 25.68
CA ASN A 36 -2.00 -21.68 24.70
C ASN A 36 -1.48 -21.13 23.36
N ALA A 37 -0.50 -21.80 22.76
CA ALA A 37 0.12 -21.36 21.51
C ALA A 37 -0.88 -21.29 20.33
N SER A 38 -1.91 -22.13 20.33
CA SER A 38 -2.88 -22.29 19.23
C SER A 38 -4.21 -21.54 19.43
N GLN A 39 -4.35 -20.75 20.50
CA GLN A 39 -5.63 -20.13 20.90
C GLN A 39 -5.50 -18.63 21.11
N ASN A 40 -6.48 -17.88 20.62
CA ASN A 40 -6.54 -16.43 20.67
C ASN A 40 -7.72 -15.92 21.48
N VAL A 41 -8.83 -16.66 21.55
CA VAL A 41 -9.98 -16.32 22.39
C VAL A 41 -9.97 -17.16 23.68
N TYR A 42 -9.91 -16.48 24.82
CA TYR A 42 -9.93 -17.05 26.15
C TYR A 42 -11.19 -16.60 26.88
N VAL A 43 -11.95 -17.56 27.41
CA VAL A 43 -13.22 -17.35 28.09
C VAL A 43 -13.17 -18.10 29.41
N ASP A 44 -13.49 -17.41 30.49
CA ASP A 44 -13.72 -17.99 31.81
C ASP A 44 -14.78 -19.11 31.74
N PRO A 45 -14.49 -20.33 32.21
CA PRO A 45 -15.43 -21.45 32.20
C PRO A 45 -16.79 -21.19 32.87
N GLN A 46 -16.92 -20.14 33.68
CA GLN A 46 -18.21 -19.74 34.28
C GLN A 46 -19.09 -18.94 33.31
N LEU A 47 -18.53 -18.36 32.24
CA LEU A 47 -19.24 -17.51 31.28
C LEU A 47 -19.76 -18.27 30.05
N GLN A 48 -21.08 -18.29 29.87
CA GLN A 48 -21.71 -18.78 28.63
C GLN A 48 -21.76 -17.69 27.55
N VAL A 49 -20.65 -17.48 26.82
CA VAL A 49 -20.56 -16.48 25.74
C VAL A 49 -20.23 -17.11 24.38
N GLY A 50 -21.00 -16.73 23.35
CA GLY A 50 -20.98 -17.34 22.02
C GLY A 50 -19.80 -16.94 21.12
N VAL A 51 -18.63 -17.52 21.36
CA VAL A 51 -17.38 -17.20 20.62
C VAL A 51 -17.09 -18.09 19.39
N SER A 52 -18.03 -18.95 18.97
CA SER A 52 -17.83 -19.86 17.84
C SER A 52 -17.51 -19.12 16.53
N GLY A 53 -16.53 -19.64 15.78
CA GLY A 53 -15.99 -19.05 14.54
C GLY A 53 -15.08 -17.83 14.73
N LEU A 54 -14.96 -17.28 15.94
CA LEU A 54 -14.16 -16.08 16.19
C LEU A 54 -12.65 -16.35 16.08
N GLU A 55 -12.19 -17.50 16.55
CA GLU A 55 -10.78 -17.92 16.53
C GLU A 55 -10.16 -17.82 15.12
N GLN A 56 -10.80 -18.45 14.12
CA GLN A 56 -10.36 -18.36 12.72
C GLN A 56 -10.49 -16.94 12.15
N THR A 57 -11.51 -16.17 12.56
CA THR A 57 -11.67 -14.77 12.14
C THR A 57 -10.49 -13.91 12.62
N LEU A 58 -10.05 -14.10 13.87
CA LEU A 58 -8.95 -13.34 14.47
C LEU A 58 -7.58 -13.76 13.91
N GLN A 59 -7.39 -15.05 13.60
CA GLN A 59 -6.19 -15.53 12.89
C GLN A 59 -6.10 -14.89 11.49
N GLN A 60 -7.19 -14.86 10.73
CA GLN A 60 -7.25 -14.20 9.42
C GLN A 60 -6.99 -12.69 9.51
N ALA A 61 -7.60 -12.01 10.49
CA ALA A 61 -7.36 -10.58 10.73
C ALA A 61 -5.89 -10.31 11.13
N GLY A 62 -5.30 -11.15 11.97
CA GLY A 62 -3.92 -11.04 12.43
C GLY A 62 -2.90 -11.22 11.32
N ASN A 63 -3.09 -12.25 10.48
CA ASN A 63 -2.20 -12.57 9.35
C ASN A 63 -1.96 -11.38 8.40
N LYS A 64 -2.94 -10.47 8.26
CA LYS A 64 -2.85 -9.31 7.35
C LYS A 64 -1.61 -8.42 7.59
N HIS A 65 -1.20 -8.22 8.85
CA HIS A 65 -0.02 -7.41 9.20
C HIS A 65 1.01 -8.19 10.04
N ASN A 66 0.86 -9.53 10.11
CA ASN A 66 1.57 -10.42 11.02
C ASN A 66 1.43 -10.00 12.50
N LEU A 67 0.19 -9.82 12.94
CA LEU A 67 -0.19 -9.59 14.34
C LEU A 67 -0.95 -10.79 14.91
N ARG A 68 -0.94 -10.97 16.23
CA ARG A 68 -1.74 -11.97 16.95
C ARG A 68 -2.71 -11.26 17.89
N PHE A 69 -3.97 -11.15 17.49
CA PHE A 69 -5.05 -10.64 18.33
C PHE A 69 -5.41 -11.67 19.41
N ILE A 70 -5.34 -11.29 20.67
CA ILE A 70 -5.64 -12.13 21.83
C ILE A 70 -6.69 -11.43 22.69
N PHE A 71 -7.78 -12.13 22.98
CA PHE A 71 -8.88 -11.62 23.77
C PHE A 71 -9.14 -12.51 24.98
N VAL A 72 -9.31 -11.89 26.15
CA VAL A 72 -9.68 -12.55 27.40
C VAL A 72 -11.01 -12.00 27.91
N ILE A 73 -11.91 -12.88 28.31
CA ILE A 73 -13.17 -12.55 29.00
C ILE A 73 -13.21 -13.31 30.31
N ALA A 74 -13.53 -12.62 31.41
CA ALA A 74 -13.80 -13.28 32.68
C ALA A 74 -14.94 -12.64 33.47
N GLU A 75 -15.50 -13.39 34.43
CA GLU A 75 -16.30 -12.79 35.48
C GLU A 75 -15.35 -12.13 36.50
N ARG A 76 -15.66 -10.90 36.90
CA ARG A 76 -14.90 -10.14 37.87
C ARG A 76 -15.17 -10.69 39.27
N GLY A 77 -14.11 -10.97 39.99
CA GLY A 77 -14.12 -11.36 41.39
C GLY A 77 -14.53 -10.24 42.36
N THR A 78 -14.23 -10.45 43.62
CA THR A 78 -14.64 -9.57 44.73
C THR A 78 -13.63 -8.45 45.05
N GLU A 79 -12.60 -8.25 44.23
CA GLU A 79 -11.51 -7.31 44.51
C GLU A 79 -12.03 -5.86 44.51
N ASN A 80 -11.88 -5.11 45.61
CA ASN A 80 -12.45 -3.75 45.72
C ASN A 80 -11.53 -2.66 45.13
N ILE A 81 -11.49 -2.58 43.80
CA ILE A 81 -10.60 -1.69 43.01
C ILE A 81 -11.41 -0.97 41.91
N ASP A 82 -11.05 0.25 41.52
CA ASP A 82 -11.69 0.92 40.37
C ASP A 82 -11.56 0.09 39.07
N ASN A 83 -12.59 0.12 38.21
CA ASN A 83 -12.64 -0.63 36.96
C ASN A 83 -11.45 -0.35 36.00
N THR A 84 -10.92 0.87 35.96
CA THR A 84 -9.80 1.22 35.07
C THR A 84 -8.46 0.69 35.59
N VAL A 85 -8.22 0.80 36.90
CA VAL A 85 -7.03 0.30 37.58
C VAL A 85 -7.02 -1.23 37.58
N PHE A 86 -8.15 -1.83 37.95
CA PHE A 86 -8.36 -3.28 37.96
C PHE A 86 -8.14 -3.90 36.58
N GLY A 87 -8.76 -3.35 35.52
CA GLY A 87 -8.63 -3.88 34.16
C GLY A 87 -7.18 -3.89 33.68
N ARG A 88 -6.40 -2.84 34.02
CA ARG A 88 -4.97 -2.76 33.70
C ARG A 88 -4.16 -3.79 34.48
N GLN A 89 -4.32 -3.85 35.81
CA GLN A 89 -3.60 -4.81 36.67
C GLN A 89 -3.83 -6.27 36.22
N MET A 90 -5.06 -6.62 35.85
CA MET A 90 -5.37 -7.95 35.33
C MET A 90 -4.82 -8.18 33.92
N THR A 91 -4.80 -7.17 33.04
CA THR A 91 -4.09 -7.25 31.74
C THR A 91 -2.60 -7.51 31.92
N ASP A 92 -1.96 -6.79 32.84
CA ASP A 92 -0.52 -6.94 33.11
C ASP A 92 -0.20 -8.26 33.84
N GLY A 93 -1.17 -8.84 34.56
CA GLY A 93 -1.10 -10.20 35.10
C GLY A 93 -1.15 -11.26 33.99
N VAL A 94 -2.16 -11.18 33.10
CA VAL A 94 -2.28 -12.06 31.93
C VAL A 94 -1.05 -11.95 31.03
N LEU A 95 -0.59 -10.74 30.71
CA LEU A 95 0.56 -10.52 29.84
C LEU A 95 1.83 -11.18 30.42
N ARG A 96 2.09 -11.04 31.73
CA ARG A 96 3.22 -11.71 32.38
C ARG A 96 3.13 -13.24 32.33
N ARG A 97 1.94 -13.83 32.50
CA ARG A 97 1.73 -15.28 32.30
C ARG A 97 2.04 -15.71 30.86
N PHE A 98 1.59 -14.93 29.88
CA PHE A 98 1.80 -15.21 28.46
C PHE A 98 3.28 -15.08 28.08
N GLN A 99 3.96 -14.01 28.51
CA GLN A 99 5.40 -13.82 28.33
C GLN A 99 6.26 -14.89 29.00
N ALA A 100 5.79 -15.50 30.10
CA ALA A 100 6.46 -16.60 30.77
C ALA A 100 6.24 -17.98 30.10
N SER A 101 5.51 -18.06 28.97
CA SER A 101 5.16 -19.32 28.32
C SER A 101 5.93 -19.57 27.02
N ASN A 102 6.45 -20.80 26.88
CA ASN A 102 7.16 -21.25 25.68
C ASN A 102 6.21 -21.22 24.46
N GLY A 103 6.53 -20.39 23.47
CA GLY A 103 5.75 -20.25 22.23
C GLY A 103 4.87 -18.99 22.15
N PHE A 104 4.87 -18.13 23.17
CA PHE A 104 4.32 -16.77 23.02
C PHE A 104 5.34 -15.84 22.33
N ASN A 105 4.92 -15.18 21.24
CA ASN A 105 5.74 -14.16 20.59
C ASN A 105 5.47 -12.79 21.23
N SER A 106 6.48 -12.24 21.91
CA SER A 106 6.42 -10.94 22.57
C SER A 106 6.51 -9.74 21.63
N ASP A 107 6.86 -9.92 20.35
CA ASP A 107 6.90 -8.85 19.35
C ASP A 107 5.50 -8.45 18.85
N ASN A 108 4.67 -9.43 18.49
CA ASN A 108 3.59 -9.22 17.53
C ASN A 108 2.15 -9.38 18.06
N TYR A 109 1.92 -9.27 19.36
CA TYR A 109 0.59 -9.45 19.95
C TYR A 109 -0.24 -8.15 20.03
N VAL A 110 -1.55 -8.31 20.11
CA VAL A 110 -2.52 -7.31 20.58
C VAL A 110 -3.38 -7.98 21.64
N LEU A 111 -3.19 -7.64 22.91
CA LEU A 111 -3.93 -8.21 24.03
C LEU A 111 -5.08 -7.28 24.42
N VAL A 112 -6.30 -7.82 24.55
CA VAL A 112 -7.47 -7.12 25.10
C VAL A 112 -8.12 -8.00 26.15
N THR A 113 -8.46 -7.41 27.30
CA THR A 113 -9.13 -8.11 28.40
C THR A 113 -10.43 -7.39 28.80
N VAL A 114 -11.45 -8.17 29.14
CA VAL A 114 -12.79 -7.69 29.50
C VAL A 114 -13.30 -8.47 30.72
N TYR A 115 -13.60 -7.76 31.80
CA TYR A 115 -14.06 -8.33 33.06
C TYR A 115 -15.48 -7.82 33.35
N GLY A 116 -16.46 -8.72 33.26
CA GLY A 116 -17.87 -8.43 33.53
C GLY A 116 -18.17 -8.49 35.03
N LEU A 117 -19.06 -7.62 35.53
CA LEU A 117 -19.54 -7.75 36.91
C LEU A 117 -20.41 -9.02 37.07
N PRO A 118 -20.45 -9.64 38.27
CA PRO A 118 -21.23 -10.85 38.50
C PRO A 118 -22.69 -10.76 38.08
N GLY A 119 -23.21 -11.85 37.52
CA GLY A 119 -24.57 -11.89 36.96
C GLY A 119 -24.71 -11.36 35.53
N THR A 120 -23.62 -11.34 34.75
CA THR A 120 -23.61 -11.18 33.29
C THR A 120 -24.33 -9.93 32.72
N ASN A 121 -23.89 -8.73 33.13
CA ASN A 121 -24.15 -7.51 32.35
C ASN A 121 -22.84 -6.79 31.99
N PHE A 122 -22.33 -7.03 30.78
CA PHE A 122 -21.06 -6.48 30.32
C PHE A 122 -21.09 -4.96 30.02
N GLY A 123 -22.24 -4.28 30.17
CA GLY A 123 -22.36 -2.83 30.04
C GLY A 123 -21.61 -2.03 31.12
N LYS A 124 -21.26 -2.64 32.26
CA LYS A 124 -20.44 -2.04 33.34
C LYS A 124 -19.11 -2.78 33.54
N THR A 125 -18.44 -3.11 32.43
CA THR A 125 -17.16 -3.83 32.40
C THR A 125 -15.95 -3.02 32.84
N ALA A 126 -15.03 -3.68 33.52
CA ALA A 126 -13.62 -3.33 33.53
C ALA A 126 -12.99 -3.83 32.21
N ARG A 127 -12.24 -2.99 31.49
CA ARG A 127 -11.56 -3.39 30.24
C ARG A 127 -10.24 -2.66 30.08
N SER A 128 -9.26 -3.34 29.51
CA SER A 128 -7.95 -2.78 29.18
C SER A 128 -7.26 -3.64 28.13
N GLY A 129 -6.14 -3.16 27.60
CA GLY A 129 -5.38 -3.85 26.55
C GLY A 129 -3.95 -3.37 26.46
N ASN A 130 -3.12 -4.16 25.80
CA ASN A 130 -1.67 -3.97 25.69
C ASN A 130 -1.19 -4.39 24.29
N LEU A 131 -0.10 -3.82 23.81
CA LEU A 131 0.38 -3.92 22.42
C LEU A 131 1.84 -4.38 22.39
N GLY A 132 2.13 -5.37 21.54
CA GLY A 132 3.50 -5.75 21.22
C GLY A 132 4.24 -4.67 20.41
N PRO A 133 5.58 -4.62 20.47
CA PRO A 133 6.42 -3.70 19.70
C PRO A 133 6.05 -3.56 18.22
N ARG A 134 5.63 -4.65 17.56
CA ARG A 134 5.19 -4.63 16.15
C ARG A 134 3.91 -3.83 15.93
N ALA A 135 2.94 -3.90 16.84
CA ALA A 135 1.72 -3.11 16.73
C ALA A 135 2.02 -1.61 16.92
N LEU A 136 2.93 -1.29 17.84
CA LEU A 136 3.42 0.07 18.07
C LEU A 136 4.19 0.62 16.83
N SER A 137 5.05 -0.18 16.20
CA SER A 137 5.80 0.24 14.99
C SER A 137 4.92 0.36 13.75
N LEU A 138 3.84 -0.42 13.66
CA LEU A 138 2.75 -0.22 12.70
C LEU A 138 1.83 0.98 13.04
N GLY A 139 2.14 1.74 14.08
CA GLY A 139 1.48 3.00 14.44
C GLY A 139 0.22 2.87 15.30
N VAL A 140 -0.11 1.66 15.76
CA VAL A 140 -1.22 1.46 16.70
C VAL A 140 -0.76 1.92 18.08
N SER A 141 -1.34 3.00 18.62
CA SER A 141 -1.03 3.46 19.97
C SER A 141 -1.97 2.83 21.01
N ASN A 142 -1.54 2.75 22.27
CA ASN A 142 -2.41 2.31 23.38
C ASN A 142 -3.65 3.21 23.52
N ALA A 143 -3.56 4.50 23.16
CA ALA A 143 -4.70 5.42 23.11
C ALA A 143 -5.67 5.09 21.96
N ALA A 144 -5.16 4.69 20.79
CA ALA A 144 -6.00 4.22 19.69
C ALA A 144 -6.71 2.90 20.05
N LEU A 145 -5.99 1.94 20.65
CA LEU A 145 -6.56 0.69 21.17
C LEU A 145 -7.70 0.97 22.17
N GLN A 146 -7.48 1.87 23.13
CA GLN A 146 -8.51 2.29 24.10
C GLN A 146 -9.73 2.92 23.40
N SER A 147 -9.51 3.80 22.41
CA SER A 147 -10.58 4.40 21.61
C SER A 147 -11.40 3.37 20.83
N TYR A 148 -10.76 2.35 20.25
CA TYR A 148 -11.47 1.25 19.56
C TYR A 148 -12.29 0.39 20.55
N MET A 149 -11.76 0.11 21.74
CA MET A 149 -12.50 -0.57 22.80
C MET A 149 -13.71 0.24 23.27
N ASP A 150 -13.54 1.54 23.53
CA ASP A 150 -14.60 2.40 24.04
C ASP A 150 -15.66 2.77 23.00
N SER A 151 -15.32 2.80 21.71
CA SER A 151 -16.27 2.94 20.61
C SER A 151 -17.18 1.70 20.49
N ASN A 152 -16.60 0.50 20.62
CA ASN A 152 -17.33 -0.76 20.47
C ASN A 152 -18.05 -1.24 21.75
N LYS A 153 -17.84 -0.60 22.91
CA LYS A 153 -18.40 -1.02 24.21
C LYS A 153 -19.92 -1.26 24.24
N HIS A 154 -20.67 -0.64 23.33
CA HIS A 154 -22.11 -0.84 23.18
C HIS A 154 -22.47 -2.29 22.79
N LEU A 155 -21.61 -2.98 22.04
CA LEU A 155 -21.79 -4.38 21.66
C LEU A 155 -21.72 -5.32 22.87
N LEU A 156 -20.83 -5.04 23.83
CA LEU A 156 -20.80 -5.74 25.12
C LEU A 156 -22.10 -5.53 25.91
N GLY A 157 -22.62 -4.30 25.96
CA GLY A 157 -23.91 -4.00 26.58
C GLY A 157 -25.09 -4.75 25.97
N ASN A 158 -25.01 -5.05 24.66
CA ASN A 158 -26.02 -5.83 23.91
C ASN A 158 -25.76 -7.34 23.94
N GLY A 159 -24.71 -7.82 24.62
CA GLY A 159 -24.31 -9.23 24.64
C GLY A 159 -23.55 -9.73 23.40
N ASP A 160 -23.34 -8.90 22.36
CA ASP A 160 -22.53 -9.27 21.18
C ASP A 160 -21.02 -9.10 21.45
N VAL A 161 -20.55 -9.95 22.37
CA VAL A 161 -19.14 -10.19 22.68
C VAL A 161 -18.32 -10.49 21.42
N ARG A 162 -18.90 -11.23 20.47
CA ARG A 162 -18.21 -11.66 19.24
C ARG A 162 -18.00 -10.49 18.27
N GLY A 163 -19.02 -9.64 18.11
CA GLY A 163 -18.94 -8.39 17.34
C GLY A 163 -17.94 -7.41 17.94
N TYR A 164 -17.93 -7.25 19.27
CA TYR A 164 -16.95 -6.41 19.97
C TYR A 164 -15.50 -6.73 19.57
N MET A 165 -15.12 -8.01 19.69
CA MET A 165 -13.75 -8.47 19.41
C MET A 165 -13.38 -8.35 17.92
N ARG A 166 -14.30 -8.76 17.03
CA ARG A 166 -14.12 -8.64 15.59
C ARG A 166 -13.94 -7.18 15.17
N ASN A 167 -14.73 -6.26 15.70
CA ASN A 167 -14.68 -4.86 15.32
C ASN A 167 -13.42 -4.16 15.84
N ILE A 168 -12.87 -4.56 17.00
CA ILE A 168 -11.57 -4.07 17.47
C ILE A 168 -10.45 -4.50 16.52
N ALA A 169 -10.37 -5.78 16.17
CA ALA A 169 -9.35 -6.29 15.23
C ALA A 169 -9.45 -5.59 13.86
N ASN A 170 -10.67 -5.42 13.34
CA ASN A 170 -10.93 -4.70 12.10
C ASN A 170 -10.56 -3.20 12.18
N SER A 171 -10.85 -2.53 13.31
CA SER A 171 -10.51 -1.11 13.51
C SER A 171 -9.01 -0.88 13.58
N ILE A 172 -8.28 -1.81 14.20
CA ILE A 172 -6.81 -1.78 14.29
C ILE A 172 -6.19 -1.95 12.90
N ASN A 173 -6.61 -2.98 12.15
CA ASN A 173 -6.15 -3.20 10.78
C ASN A 173 -6.44 -1.97 9.89
N ALA A 174 -7.66 -1.42 9.95
CA ALA A 174 -8.02 -0.23 9.19
C ALA A 174 -7.25 1.04 9.62
N GLY A 175 -6.75 1.11 10.85
CA GLY A 175 -5.82 2.14 11.31
C GLY A 175 -4.42 1.98 10.71
N ILE A 176 -3.90 0.76 10.68
CA ILE A 176 -2.61 0.41 10.07
C ILE A 176 -2.64 0.67 8.55
N ASP A 177 -3.71 0.25 7.86
CA ASP A 177 -3.92 0.49 6.42
C ASP A 177 -3.84 1.99 6.08
N ARG A 178 -4.50 2.85 6.88
CA ARG A 178 -4.47 4.30 6.68
C ARG A 178 -3.08 4.87 6.89
N LYS A 179 -2.39 4.51 7.98
CA LYS A 179 -1.03 5.00 8.23
C LYS A 179 -0.07 4.63 7.09
N ILE A 180 -0.16 3.41 6.56
CA ILE A 180 0.67 2.97 5.43
C ILE A 180 0.40 3.83 4.18
N ALA A 181 -0.85 4.22 3.93
CA ALA A 181 -1.21 5.13 2.84
C ALA A 181 -0.74 6.58 3.10
N ASP A 182 -0.89 7.08 4.33
CA ASP A 182 -0.50 8.43 4.73
C ASP A 182 1.03 8.62 4.70
N ASP A 183 1.80 7.64 5.20
CA ASP A 183 3.27 7.61 5.13
C ASP A 183 3.74 7.64 3.66
N ALA A 184 3.10 6.85 2.79
CA ALA A 184 3.42 6.82 1.36
C ALA A 184 3.08 8.14 0.65
N ALA A 185 1.97 8.79 1.00
CA ALA A 185 1.60 10.10 0.48
C ALA A 185 2.53 11.22 0.97
N ALA A 186 3.02 11.13 2.21
CA ALA A 186 4.01 12.06 2.75
C ALA A 186 5.37 11.94 2.02
N ALA A 187 5.82 10.71 1.77
CA ALA A 187 7.06 10.45 1.01
C ALA A 187 7.00 11.01 -0.42
N GLN A 188 5.85 10.90 -1.10
CA GLN A 188 5.67 11.49 -2.44
C GLN A 188 5.74 13.02 -2.44
N ARG A 189 5.22 13.69 -1.41
CA ARG A 189 5.29 15.16 -1.29
C ARG A 189 6.70 15.67 -1.04
N ALA A 190 7.43 15.01 -0.13
CA ALA A 190 8.82 15.38 0.19
C ALA A 190 9.75 15.34 -1.04
N GLU A 191 9.53 14.40 -1.97
CA GLU A 191 10.30 14.33 -3.22
C GLU A 191 9.89 15.44 -4.22
N GLN A 192 8.61 15.83 -4.26
CA GLN A 192 8.15 16.96 -5.08
C GLN A 192 8.72 18.30 -4.61
N ASP A 193 8.74 18.54 -3.29
CA ASP A 193 9.32 19.76 -2.70
C ASP A 193 10.82 19.86 -2.99
N ARG A 194 11.55 18.73 -2.89
CA ARG A 194 12.99 18.63 -3.21
C ARG A 194 13.31 19.02 -4.66
N ILE A 195 12.44 18.69 -5.60
CA ILE A 195 12.57 19.08 -7.02
C ILE A 195 12.29 20.59 -7.19
N ALA A 196 11.25 21.11 -6.54
CA ALA A 196 10.86 22.51 -6.63
C ALA A 196 11.92 23.48 -6.08
N GLU A 197 12.71 23.07 -5.08
CA GLU A 197 13.78 23.90 -4.53
C GLU A 197 15.01 23.99 -5.46
N GLN A 198 15.37 22.91 -6.18
CA GLN A 198 16.45 22.94 -7.17
C GLN A 198 16.17 23.91 -8.34
N GLU A 199 14.92 24.07 -8.76
CA GLU A 199 14.57 25.03 -9.81
C GLU A 199 14.81 26.49 -9.39
N ARG A 200 14.55 26.84 -8.13
CA ARG A 200 14.66 28.22 -7.64
C ARG A 200 16.11 28.70 -7.68
N GLN A 201 17.04 27.85 -7.25
CA GLN A 201 18.48 28.16 -7.22
C GLN A 201 19.04 28.46 -8.63
N ARG A 202 18.55 27.76 -9.67
CA ARG A 202 18.98 28.02 -11.07
C ARG A 202 18.56 29.40 -11.58
N ARG A 203 17.37 29.90 -11.21
CA ARG A 203 16.84 31.16 -11.74
C ARG A 203 17.54 32.41 -11.18
N GLN A 204 18.16 32.33 -10.00
CA GLN A 204 18.91 33.46 -9.44
C GLN A 204 20.26 33.66 -10.16
N ALA A 205 20.99 32.58 -10.43
CA ALA A 205 22.33 32.65 -11.03
C ALA A 205 22.38 33.18 -12.49
N GLU A 206 21.23 33.32 -13.15
CA GLU A 206 21.11 33.84 -14.51
C GLU A 206 20.88 35.36 -14.55
N ALA A 207 20.24 35.93 -13.52
CA ALA A 207 19.94 37.36 -13.45
C ALA A 207 21.20 38.23 -13.28
N ASP A 208 22.13 37.81 -12.41
CA ASP A 208 23.33 38.57 -12.06
C ASP A 208 24.25 38.83 -13.29
N ARG A 209 24.24 37.93 -14.27
CA ARG A 209 25.10 38.02 -15.48
C ARG A 209 24.72 39.13 -16.45
N ILE A 210 23.50 39.67 -16.37
CA ILE A 210 23.00 40.68 -17.31
C ILE A 210 23.49 42.08 -16.91
N ALA A 211 23.63 42.36 -15.61
CA ALA A 211 23.98 43.68 -15.09
C ALA A 211 25.40 44.16 -15.49
N ASP A 212 26.37 43.25 -15.55
CA ASP A 212 27.78 43.60 -15.80
C ASP A 212 28.06 44.11 -17.23
N GLN A 213 27.22 43.79 -18.21
CA GLN A 213 27.51 44.10 -19.62
C GLN A 213 27.23 45.57 -20.01
N GLU A 214 26.27 46.24 -19.37
CA GLU A 214 25.90 47.62 -19.73
C GLU A 214 26.96 48.67 -19.36
N ALA A 215 27.81 48.38 -18.37
CA ALA A 215 28.80 49.31 -17.85
C ALA A 215 29.93 49.65 -18.86
N ALA A 216 30.24 48.71 -19.77
CA ALA A 216 31.39 48.83 -20.68
C ALA A 216 31.21 49.91 -21.77
N ALA A 217 30.00 50.06 -22.31
CA ALA A 217 29.75 50.83 -23.54
C ALA A 217 29.99 52.35 -23.40
N ARG A 218 29.89 52.91 -22.18
CA ARG A 218 29.84 54.38 -21.97
C ARG A 218 31.19 55.12 -22.02
N ASN A 219 32.33 54.42 -22.09
CA ASN A 219 33.65 55.09 -22.08
C ASN A 219 34.19 55.47 -23.48
N ALA A 220 33.59 55.01 -24.58
CA ALA A 220 34.17 55.14 -25.93
C ALA A 220 34.05 56.54 -26.56
N THR A 221 33.09 57.37 -26.14
CA THR A 221 32.63 58.57 -26.88
C THR A 221 33.42 59.86 -26.66
N ILE A 222 34.40 59.89 -25.76
CA ILE A 222 34.98 61.17 -25.25
C ILE A 222 36.23 61.64 -26.02
N MET A 223 36.95 60.76 -26.73
CA MET A 223 38.24 61.10 -27.38
C MET A 223 38.12 61.90 -28.70
N ALA A 224 36.92 62.29 -29.12
CA ALA A 224 36.66 62.85 -30.45
C ALA A 224 37.01 64.34 -30.63
N ALA A 225 37.27 65.09 -29.56
CA ALA A 225 37.54 66.52 -29.60
C ALA A 225 38.39 66.97 -28.39
N LEU A 226 39.20 68.05 -28.44
CA LEU A 226 39.26 69.12 -29.43
C LEU A 226 40.68 69.35 -29.96
N THR A 227 40.84 69.35 -31.29
CA THR A 227 42.09 69.74 -32.00
C THR A 227 42.12 71.23 -32.35
N TYR A 228 40.99 71.94 -32.26
CA TYR A 228 40.73 73.18 -33.02
C TYR A 228 40.64 74.48 -32.21
N GLY A 229 40.84 74.44 -30.89
CA GLY A 229 41.03 75.66 -30.09
C GLY A 229 42.51 76.00 -29.94
N GLY A 230 42.87 77.27 -30.12
CA GLY A 230 44.26 77.76 -30.00
C GLY A 230 44.90 77.50 -28.62
N PRO A 231 46.19 77.82 -28.42
CA PRO A 231 46.99 77.35 -27.28
C PRO A 231 46.34 77.37 -25.87
N PRO A 232 45.62 78.42 -25.41
CA PRO A 232 44.93 78.34 -24.12
C PRO A 232 43.84 77.27 -24.07
N THR A 233 43.19 76.91 -25.18
CA THR A 233 42.26 75.78 -25.23
C THR A 233 43.00 74.45 -25.11
N LEU A 234 44.16 74.27 -25.74
CA LEU A 234 45.01 73.09 -25.50
C LEU A 234 45.51 73.01 -24.05
N LEU A 235 45.88 74.15 -23.45
CA LEU A 235 46.30 74.22 -22.06
C LEU A 235 45.11 73.95 -21.10
N ILE A 236 43.91 74.44 -21.41
CA ILE A 236 42.66 74.09 -20.73
C ILE A 236 42.31 72.62 -20.93
N ILE A 237 42.49 72.02 -22.11
CA ILE A 237 42.24 70.59 -22.36
C ILE A 237 43.23 69.75 -21.56
N VAL A 238 44.52 70.10 -21.53
CA VAL A 238 45.51 69.44 -20.68
C VAL A 238 45.12 69.57 -19.20
N LEU A 239 44.79 70.78 -18.72
CA LEU A 239 44.34 70.97 -17.34
C LEU A 239 43.04 70.21 -17.05
N VAL A 240 42.06 70.17 -17.96
CA VAL A 240 40.81 69.42 -17.81
C VAL A 240 41.05 67.92 -17.86
N SER A 241 41.96 67.41 -18.69
CA SER A 241 42.34 65.99 -18.72
C SER A 241 43.08 65.58 -17.44
N LEU A 242 44.04 66.39 -16.98
CA LEU A 242 44.71 66.21 -15.69
C LEU A 242 43.69 66.29 -14.54
N PHE A 243 42.71 67.18 -14.60
CA PHE A 243 41.62 67.34 -13.63
C PHE A 243 40.63 66.17 -13.66
N VAL A 244 40.31 65.60 -14.82
CA VAL A 244 39.44 64.41 -14.95
C VAL A 244 40.16 63.15 -14.47
N VAL A 245 41.45 62.99 -14.76
CA VAL A 245 42.28 61.90 -14.21
C VAL A 245 42.46 62.05 -12.70
N SER A 246 42.75 63.27 -12.23
CA SER A 246 42.77 63.65 -10.81
C SER A 246 41.43 63.30 -10.13
N ARG A 247 40.30 63.72 -10.71
CA ARG A 247 38.95 63.47 -10.17
C ARG A 247 38.55 61.99 -10.20
N ARG A 248 38.92 61.22 -11.23
CA ARG A 248 38.71 59.75 -11.25
C ARG A 248 39.55 59.07 -10.16
N ARG A 249 40.86 59.36 -10.07
CA ARG A 249 41.75 58.81 -9.02
C ARG A 249 41.32 59.24 -7.62
N ARG A 250 40.88 60.48 -7.45
CA ARG A 250 40.27 61.00 -6.22
C ARG A 250 39.05 60.18 -5.82
N ALA A 251 38.09 59.96 -6.72
CA ALA A 251 36.89 59.17 -6.42
C ALA A 251 37.23 57.71 -6.04
N THR A 252 38.22 57.10 -6.69
CA THR A 252 38.72 55.76 -6.29
C THR A 252 39.38 55.79 -4.91
N ALA A 253 40.17 56.82 -4.60
CA ALA A 253 40.78 57.00 -3.28
C ALA A 253 39.74 57.31 -2.18
N GLU A 254 38.71 58.11 -2.46
CA GLU A 254 37.58 58.38 -1.55
C GLU A 254 36.78 57.10 -1.27
N ALA A 255 36.52 56.27 -2.28
CA ALA A 255 35.87 54.97 -2.11
C ALA A 255 36.71 54.00 -1.27
N LEU A 256 38.03 53.93 -1.51
CA LEU A 256 38.95 53.09 -0.73
C LEU A 256 39.07 53.57 0.72
N LEU A 257 39.17 54.88 0.98
CA LEU A 257 39.16 55.44 2.34
C LEU A 257 37.82 55.21 3.04
N THR A 258 36.70 55.29 2.31
CA THR A 258 35.37 54.99 2.87
C THR A 258 35.28 53.52 3.28
N LYS A 259 35.73 52.58 2.44
CA LYS A 259 35.82 51.17 2.82
C LYS A 259 36.77 50.98 4.00
N ALA A 260 37.95 51.60 3.98
CA ALA A 260 38.94 51.47 5.03
C ALA A 260 38.46 51.97 6.40
N ARG A 261 37.64 53.03 6.42
CA ARG A 261 36.92 53.49 7.62
C ARG A 261 35.93 52.45 8.11
N THR A 262 35.18 51.79 7.23
CA THR A 262 34.30 50.67 7.60
C THR A 262 35.11 49.49 8.15
N ASP A 263 36.17 49.05 7.46
CA ASP A 263 37.02 47.94 7.89
C ASP A 263 37.66 48.24 9.27
N ALA A 264 38.19 49.44 9.47
CA ALA A 264 38.76 49.89 10.75
C ALA A 264 37.71 50.05 11.85
N ASN A 265 36.48 50.48 11.53
CA ASN A 265 35.37 50.55 12.47
C ASN A 265 34.91 49.15 12.90
N THR A 266 34.80 48.19 11.98
CA THR A 266 34.45 46.78 12.29
C THR A 266 35.51 46.14 13.19
N LEU A 267 36.80 46.27 12.84
CA LEU A 267 37.89 45.78 13.70
C LEU A 267 37.94 46.54 15.03
N GLY A 268 37.58 47.83 15.03
CA GLY A 268 37.41 48.65 16.21
C GLY A 268 36.30 48.14 17.14
N GLN A 269 35.13 47.79 16.60
CA GLN A 269 33.98 47.23 17.32
C GLN A 269 34.28 45.84 17.87
N ASN A 270 34.86 44.94 17.07
CA ASN A 270 35.28 43.61 17.52
C ASN A 270 36.28 43.71 18.68
N TYR A 271 37.27 44.61 18.58
CA TYR A 271 38.20 44.90 19.68
C TYR A 271 37.48 45.45 20.93
N THR A 272 36.50 46.35 20.79
CA THR A 272 35.78 46.90 21.94
C THR A 272 34.90 45.84 22.63
N ASP A 273 34.24 44.97 21.87
CA ASP A 273 33.45 43.87 22.43
C ASP A 273 34.35 42.84 23.16
N LEU A 274 35.52 42.55 22.59
CA LEU A 274 36.58 41.79 23.25
C LEU A 274 37.13 42.51 24.49
N GLN A 275 37.23 43.85 24.50
CA GLN A 275 37.69 44.61 25.65
C GLN A 275 36.67 44.56 26.82
N ASP A 276 35.37 44.70 26.52
CA ASP A 276 34.34 44.68 27.55
C ASP A 276 34.02 43.27 28.08
N LYS A 277 34.13 42.22 27.26
CA LYS A 277 33.81 40.84 27.65
C LYS A 277 35.05 39.99 27.95
N GLY A 278 36.02 40.01 27.06
CA GLY A 278 37.21 39.14 27.10
C GLY A 278 38.31 39.69 27.99
N LEU A 279 38.69 40.96 27.82
CA LEU A 279 39.74 41.57 28.63
C LEU A 279 39.35 41.59 30.10
N ARG A 280 38.09 41.91 30.46
CA ARG A 280 37.64 41.85 31.87
C ARG A 280 37.78 40.46 32.51
N PHE A 281 37.60 39.38 31.74
CA PHE A 281 37.86 38.01 32.23
C PHE A 281 39.35 37.74 32.39
N LEU A 282 40.17 38.12 31.41
CA LEU A 282 41.63 37.94 31.44
C LEU A 282 42.30 38.80 32.53
N ASP A 283 41.81 40.01 32.76
CA ASP A 283 42.23 40.98 33.78
C ASP A 283 41.86 40.51 35.20
N GLN A 284 40.66 39.94 35.37
CA GLN A 284 40.30 39.16 36.58
C GLN A 284 41.16 37.91 36.78
N THR A 285 41.97 37.51 35.80
CA THR A 285 43.00 36.47 35.95
C THR A 285 44.43 37.01 36.07
N MET A 286 44.67 38.31 36.26
CA MET A 286 46.01 38.86 36.49
C MET A 286 46.84 38.01 37.49
N GLY A 287 48.11 37.77 37.14
CA GLY A 287 48.95 36.77 37.81
C GLY A 287 48.77 35.32 37.32
N TRP A 288 48.01 35.09 36.24
CA TRP A 288 47.71 33.76 35.69
C TRP A 288 48.96 32.91 35.38
N GLU A 289 50.09 33.49 35.00
CA GLU A 289 51.33 32.71 34.76
C GLU A 289 51.94 32.05 36.01
N GLY A 290 51.69 32.60 37.20
CA GLY A 290 52.10 31.99 38.47
C GLY A 290 51.04 31.10 39.10
N ARG A 291 49.77 31.25 38.69
CA ARG A 291 48.62 30.56 39.29
C ARG A 291 48.14 29.36 38.48
N LEU A 292 48.04 29.50 37.16
CA LEU A 292 47.56 28.45 36.27
C LEU A 292 48.70 27.53 35.81
N LYS A 293 48.35 26.28 35.51
CA LYS A 293 49.23 25.22 35.03
C LYS A 293 48.64 24.55 33.79
N ASN A 294 49.42 23.66 33.17
CA ASN A 294 48.99 22.67 32.19
C ASN A 294 48.04 23.21 31.09
N ARG A 295 46.86 22.59 30.92
CA ARG A 295 45.86 22.84 29.88
C ARG A 295 45.23 24.23 30.03
N SER A 296 44.96 24.68 31.25
CA SER A 296 44.43 26.03 31.51
C SER A 296 45.45 27.13 31.23
N LEU A 297 46.71 26.96 31.63
CA LEU A 297 47.80 27.91 31.32
C LEU A 297 48.04 28.00 29.80
N ALA A 298 48.10 26.87 29.10
CA ALA A 298 48.26 26.85 27.65
C ALA A 298 47.09 27.54 26.93
N SER A 299 45.86 27.35 27.43
CA SER A 299 44.65 27.98 26.88
C SER A 299 44.63 29.49 27.12
N VAL A 300 45.00 29.98 28.31
CA VAL A 300 45.11 31.42 28.58
C VAL A 300 46.25 32.06 27.78
N ARG A 301 47.42 31.42 27.67
CA ARG A 301 48.51 31.90 26.79
C ARG A 301 48.04 32.06 25.35
N LYS A 302 47.31 31.07 24.81
CA LYS A 302 46.76 31.16 23.45
C LYS A 302 45.75 32.31 23.33
N ALA A 303 44.86 32.52 24.31
CA ALA A 303 43.94 33.65 24.32
C ALA A 303 44.67 35.01 24.31
N MET A 304 45.72 35.17 25.13
CA MET A 304 46.53 36.40 25.17
C MET A 304 47.27 36.66 23.85
N THR A 305 47.81 35.63 23.20
CA THR A 305 48.43 35.73 21.87
C THR A 305 47.44 36.20 20.80
N LEU A 306 46.25 35.59 20.75
CA LEU A 306 45.20 35.98 19.80
C LEU A 306 44.71 37.42 20.06
N TYR A 307 44.60 37.83 21.34
CA TYR A 307 44.25 39.21 21.70
C TYR A 307 45.33 40.21 21.24
N SER A 308 46.62 39.91 21.44
CA SER A 308 47.71 40.74 20.91
C SER A 308 47.59 40.92 19.40
N GLN A 309 47.39 39.83 18.65
CA GLN A 309 47.26 39.88 17.18
C GLN A 309 46.14 40.82 16.71
N ILE A 310 44.97 40.80 17.34
CA ILE A 310 43.86 41.72 17.04
C ILE A 310 44.22 43.16 17.39
N THR A 311 44.91 43.37 18.51
CA THR A 311 45.39 44.70 18.95
C THR A 311 46.41 45.27 17.96
N ASP A 312 47.40 44.46 17.58
CA ASP A 312 48.45 44.79 16.62
C ASP A 312 47.87 45.07 15.23
N GLY A 313 46.94 44.23 14.76
CA GLY A 313 46.21 44.42 13.50
C GLY A 313 45.40 45.71 13.48
N LYS A 314 44.66 46.00 14.56
CA LYS A 314 43.90 47.25 14.73
C LYS A 314 44.80 48.48 14.67
N LEU A 315 45.86 48.52 15.49
CA LEU A 315 46.77 49.66 15.55
C LEU A 315 47.51 49.88 14.22
N THR A 316 47.93 48.79 13.55
CA THR A 316 48.57 48.87 12.24
C THR A 316 47.60 49.40 11.17
N LEU A 317 46.34 48.96 11.18
CA LEU A 317 45.31 49.46 10.26
C LEU A 317 44.95 50.93 10.52
N SER A 318 44.82 51.34 11.79
CA SER A 318 44.58 52.75 12.15
C SER A 318 45.72 53.66 11.70
N ALA A 319 46.97 53.36 12.06
CA ALA A 319 48.12 54.16 11.61
C ALA A 319 48.29 54.19 10.07
N ARG A 320 47.84 53.13 9.38
CA ARG A 320 47.79 53.08 7.91
C ARG A 320 46.69 53.97 7.33
N LEU A 321 45.51 54.00 7.96
CA LEU A 321 44.40 54.88 7.61
C LEU A 321 44.74 56.34 7.86
N ASP A 322 45.25 56.69 9.06
CA ASP A 322 45.64 58.05 9.42
C ASP A 322 46.65 58.64 8.42
N LYS A 323 47.64 57.83 8.01
CA LYS A 323 48.59 58.22 6.97
C LYS A 323 47.91 58.39 5.61
N ALA A 324 47.04 57.48 5.19
CA ALA A 324 46.34 57.57 3.91
C ALA A 324 45.40 58.78 3.86
N GLU A 325 44.75 59.13 4.97
CA GLU A 325 43.94 60.35 5.10
C GLU A 325 44.80 61.61 5.09
N ALA A 326 45.99 61.60 5.71
CA ALA A 326 46.95 62.70 5.62
C ALA A 326 47.50 62.89 4.19
N ASP A 327 47.88 61.80 3.51
CA ASP A 327 48.31 61.81 2.11
C ASP A 327 47.18 62.32 1.18
N PHE A 328 45.92 61.97 1.47
CA PHE A 328 44.74 62.46 0.76
C PHE A 328 44.47 63.96 1.00
N ALA A 329 44.40 64.39 2.26
CA ALA A 329 44.11 65.77 2.65
C ALA A 329 45.26 66.73 2.31
N GLY A 330 46.49 66.23 2.23
CA GLY A 330 47.66 66.96 1.77
C GLY A 330 47.64 67.33 0.27
N GLN A 331 46.77 66.70 -0.53
CA GLN A 331 46.67 66.89 -1.99
C GLN A 331 45.99 68.24 -2.36
N LYS A 332 46.59 69.36 -1.96
CA LYS A 332 46.06 70.73 -2.15
C LYS A 332 46.11 71.24 -3.59
N ASN A 333 46.86 70.60 -4.49
CA ASN A 333 46.87 70.93 -5.92
C ASN A 333 45.75 70.15 -6.65
N PRO A 334 44.74 70.82 -7.27
CA PRO A 334 43.61 70.15 -7.92
C PRO A 334 43.99 69.31 -9.15
N PHE A 335 45.13 69.58 -9.79
CA PHE A 335 45.62 68.84 -10.95
C PHE A 335 46.63 67.73 -10.58
N GLY A 336 47.02 67.64 -9.30
CA GLY A 336 47.94 66.62 -8.80
C GLY A 336 47.23 65.37 -8.30
N TRP A 337 47.83 64.20 -8.55
CA TRP A 337 47.31 62.89 -8.12
C TRP A 337 48.25 62.13 -7.17
N GLY A 338 49.26 62.80 -6.59
CA GLY A 338 50.26 62.18 -5.74
C GLY A 338 49.64 61.51 -4.51
N GLY A 339 48.87 62.27 -3.74
CA GLY A 339 48.14 61.76 -2.58
C GLY A 339 47.13 60.66 -2.92
N TYR A 340 46.33 60.86 -3.98
CA TYR A 340 45.35 59.85 -4.41
C TYR A 340 46.02 58.53 -4.85
N ASN A 341 47.18 58.59 -5.49
CA ASN A 341 47.96 57.39 -5.83
C ASN A 341 48.60 56.75 -4.59
N ALA A 342 49.06 57.54 -3.61
CA ALA A 342 49.55 57.01 -2.35
C ALA A 342 48.45 56.20 -1.65
N VAL A 343 47.22 56.72 -1.54
CA VAL A 343 46.05 56.00 -1.02
C VAL A 343 45.76 54.72 -1.81
N ILE A 344 45.59 54.81 -3.15
CA ILE A 344 45.23 53.64 -3.96
C ILE A 344 46.30 52.54 -3.82
N LYS A 345 47.58 52.90 -3.91
CA LYS A 345 48.70 51.98 -3.70
C LYS A 345 48.70 51.40 -2.29
N ALA A 346 48.45 52.24 -1.28
CA ALA A 346 48.49 51.86 0.12
C ALA A 346 47.46 50.81 0.54
N TYR A 347 46.33 50.72 -0.17
CA TYR A 347 45.26 49.75 0.06
C TYR A 347 45.23 48.55 -0.91
N THR A 348 45.86 48.66 -2.10
CA THR A 348 45.69 47.64 -3.18
C THR A 348 46.99 46.99 -3.66
N GLN A 349 48.16 47.53 -3.32
CA GLN A 349 49.47 47.11 -3.85
C GLN A 349 50.59 47.03 -2.82
N ASP A 350 50.58 47.91 -1.81
CA ASP A 350 51.55 47.87 -0.72
C ASP A 350 51.20 46.77 0.29
N LYS A 351 52.20 45.97 0.64
CA LYS A 351 52.11 45.03 1.77
C LYS A 351 51.95 45.79 3.09
N ILE A 352 51.16 45.23 4.00
CA ILE A 352 50.98 45.72 5.37
C ILE A 352 51.66 44.77 6.35
N THR A 353 52.69 45.26 7.06
CA THR A 353 53.40 44.48 8.08
C THR A 353 52.87 44.84 9.45
N VAL A 354 52.19 43.91 10.10
CA VAL A 354 51.75 44.03 11.48
C VAL A 354 52.95 43.78 12.39
N GLN A 355 53.20 44.71 13.32
CA GLN A 355 54.28 44.65 14.30
C GLN A 355 53.84 45.31 15.61
N GLY A 356 54.05 44.63 16.75
CA GLY A 356 53.76 45.16 18.08
C GLY A 356 54.66 46.30 18.56
N ALA A 357 55.39 46.96 17.64
CA ALA A 357 56.01 48.25 17.89
C ALA A 357 54.97 49.29 18.38
N LEU A 358 53.75 49.25 17.83
CA LEU A 358 52.67 50.21 18.09
C LEU A 358 51.95 50.05 19.44
N LEU A 359 52.08 48.90 20.12
CA LEU A 359 51.44 48.66 21.43
C LEU A 359 51.94 49.64 22.51
N SER A 360 51.07 50.02 23.44
CA SER A 360 51.50 50.79 24.63
C SER A 360 52.42 49.96 25.53
N THR A 361 53.14 50.61 26.44
CA THR A 361 53.99 49.92 27.45
C THR A 361 53.16 48.98 28.33
N GLU A 362 51.93 49.37 28.67
CA GLU A 362 50.98 48.58 29.44
C GLU A 362 50.52 47.35 28.65
N GLN A 363 50.16 47.53 27.36
CA GLN A 363 49.80 46.42 26.47
C GLN A 363 50.96 45.43 26.27
N LYS A 364 52.19 45.93 26.09
CA LYS A 364 53.41 45.09 26.02
C LYS A 364 53.64 44.31 27.31
N SER A 365 53.36 44.92 28.47
CA SER A 365 53.41 44.23 29.76
C SER A 365 52.30 43.20 29.93
N LEU A 366 51.13 43.40 29.32
CA LEU A 366 49.98 42.50 29.41
C LEU A 366 50.12 41.28 28.50
N PHE A 367 50.61 41.46 27.27
CA PHE A 367 50.74 40.38 26.26
C PHE A 367 52.10 39.65 26.31
N GLY A 368 53.09 40.20 27.01
CA GLY A 368 54.42 39.59 27.15
C GLY A 368 55.16 39.44 25.81
N SER A 369 55.76 38.28 25.58
CA SER A 369 56.52 38.00 24.34
C SER A 369 55.66 37.55 23.15
N ALA A 370 54.33 37.62 23.24
CA ALA A 370 53.39 37.04 22.27
C ALA A 370 53.20 37.85 20.96
N VAL A 371 54.09 38.79 20.64
CA VAL A 371 53.99 39.66 19.46
C VAL A 371 54.39 38.91 18.19
N VAL A 372 53.44 38.70 17.28
CA VAL A 372 53.67 38.02 15.99
C VAL A 372 53.84 39.03 14.86
N THR A 373 55.07 39.21 14.39
CA THR A 373 55.34 39.97 13.15
C THR A 373 54.84 39.19 11.94
N LYS A 374 53.81 39.69 11.24
CA LYS A 374 53.24 39.08 10.04
C LYS A 374 52.98 40.12 8.95
N THR A 375 53.43 39.81 7.73
CA THR A 375 53.23 40.65 6.54
C THR A 375 52.11 40.09 5.69
N TYR A 376 51.14 40.93 5.37
CA TYR A 376 50.00 40.62 4.50
C TYR A 376 50.16 41.37 3.18
N ASP A 377 49.77 40.76 2.06
CA ASP A 377 49.95 41.38 0.73
C ASP A 377 48.94 42.49 0.47
N LYS A 378 47.74 42.40 1.06
CA LYS A 378 46.70 43.45 1.04
C LYS A 378 45.99 43.55 2.41
N ILE A 379 45.29 44.67 2.60
CA ILE A 379 44.49 44.93 3.80
C ILE A 379 43.26 44.01 3.90
N SER A 380 42.73 43.50 2.77
CA SER A 380 41.72 42.43 2.76
C SER A 380 42.17 41.18 3.51
N ASP A 381 43.43 40.83 3.36
CA ASP A 381 44.00 39.56 3.80
C ASP A 381 44.29 39.64 5.32
N LEU A 382 44.68 40.84 5.78
CA LEU A 382 44.71 41.19 7.21
C LEU A 382 43.32 41.09 7.83
N MET A 383 42.29 41.67 7.21
CA MET A 383 40.93 41.68 7.79
C MET A 383 40.36 40.26 7.96
N ALA A 384 40.52 39.38 6.97
CA ALA A 384 40.06 38.00 7.04
C ALA A 384 40.80 37.17 8.12
N GLU A 385 42.10 37.42 8.32
CA GLU A 385 42.84 36.85 9.44
C GLU A 385 42.29 37.37 10.78
N MET A 386 42.09 38.68 10.94
CA MET A 386 41.59 39.26 12.20
C MET A 386 40.19 38.76 12.58
N GLU A 387 39.32 38.50 11.61
CA GLU A 387 38.01 37.86 11.81
C GLU A 387 38.14 36.41 12.30
N THR A 388 39.08 35.65 11.73
CA THR A 388 39.39 34.27 12.16
C THR A 388 39.94 34.25 13.58
N VAL A 389 40.93 35.11 13.88
CA VAL A 389 41.57 35.25 15.21
C VAL A 389 40.55 35.69 16.26
N ASN A 390 39.64 36.62 15.92
CA ASN A 390 38.53 37.02 16.80
C ASN A 390 37.60 35.84 17.10
N THR A 391 37.22 35.05 16.10
CA THR A 391 36.31 33.90 16.27
C THR A 391 36.93 32.80 17.15
N GLU A 392 38.21 32.49 16.94
CA GLU A 392 38.93 31.54 17.80
C GLU A 392 39.07 32.06 19.24
N LEU A 393 39.41 33.33 19.41
CA LEU A 393 39.53 33.97 20.73
C LEU A 393 38.22 33.96 21.51
N GLN A 394 37.10 34.35 20.89
CA GLN A 394 35.78 34.34 21.52
C GLN A 394 35.38 32.92 21.98
N THR A 395 35.63 31.91 21.12
CA THR A 395 35.37 30.50 21.43
C THR A 395 36.20 30.00 22.62
N LEU A 396 37.50 30.35 22.63
CA LEU A 396 38.45 29.95 23.67
C LEU A 396 38.11 30.60 25.02
N LEU A 397 37.76 31.89 25.01
CA LEU A 397 37.31 32.62 26.20
C LEU A 397 35.99 32.09 26.77
N ALA A 398 35.02 31.75 25.91
CA ALA A 398 33.75 31.17 26.34
C ALA A 398 33.94 29.81 27.04
N ASN A 399 34.79 28.94 26.48
CA ASN A 399 35.11 27.64 27.07
C ASN A 399 35.87 27.80 28.40
N LEU A 400 36.88 28.66 28.45
CA LEU A 400 37.61 28.97 29.69
C LEU A 400 36.67 29.48 30.78
N LYS A 401 35.85 30.49 30.48
CA LYS A 401 34.88 31.05 31.44
C LYS A 401 33.93 29.96 31.96
N LYS A 402 33.31 29.19 31.06
CA LYS A 402 32.36 28.13 31.43
C LYS A 402 32.97 27.09 32.36
N SER A 403 34.21 26.66 32.12
CA SER A 403 34.87 25.68 32.99
C SER A 403 35.27 26.27 34.35
N PHE A 404 35.70 27.54 34.40
CA PHE A 404 36.00 28.24 35.67
C PHE A 404 34.72 28.45 36.51
N GLU A 405 33.57 28.64 35.87
CA GLU A 405 32.26 28.72 36.54
C GLU A 405 31.81 27.33 37.02
N LYS A 406 31.73 26.32 36.12
CA LYS A 406 31.31 24.95 36.45
C LYS A 406 32.12 24.34 37.60
N VAL A 407 33.44 24.56 37.63
CA VAL A 407 34.31 24.04 38.70
C VAL A 407 33.90 24.53 40.10
N ARG A 408 33.38 25.75 40.22
CA ARG A 408 32.92 26.32 41.49
C ARG A 408 31.55 25.76 41.88
N GLU A 409 30.66 25.59 40.90
CA GLU A 409 29.35 24.94 41.06
C GLU A 409 29.54 23.48 41.52
N ASN A 410 30.30 22.70 40.75
CA ASN A 410 30.64 21.31 41.07
C ASN A 410 31.29 21.16 42.47
N LYS A 411 32.14 22.10 42.90
CA LYS A 411 32.66 22.08 44.29
C LYS A 411 31.52 22.19 45.31
N ALA A 412 30.64 23.17 45.15
CA ALA A 412 29.54 23.41 46.08
C ALA A 412 28.56 22.23 46.13
N ASP A 413 28.24 21.64 44.97
CA ASP A 413 27.35 20.48 44.90
C ASP A 413 28.00 19.18 45.42
N ILE A 414 29.30 18.95 45.16
CA ILE A 414 30.04 17.86 45.82
C ILE A 414 30.04 18.06 47.34
N GLU A 415 30.31 19.26 47.86
CA GLU A 415 30.34 19.53 49.30
C GLU A 415 28.95 19.38 49.94
N ARG A 416 27.87 19.78 49.24
CA ARG A 416 26.47 19.53 49.62
C ARG A 416 26.15 18.04 49.64
N LEU A 417 26.45 17.30 48.57
CA LEU A 417 26.19 15.85 48.44
C LEU A 417 26.98 15.03 49.47
N MET A 418 28.23 15.39 49.73
CA MET A 418 29.06 14.82 50.81
C MET A 418 28.39 15.04 52.17
N GLY A 419 27.95 16.26 52.48
CA GLY A 419 27.22 16.57 53.71
C GLY A 419 25.92 15.77 53.83
N GLU A 420 25.16 15.64 52.74
CA GLU A 420 23.95 14.81 52.68
C GLU A 420 24.26 13.33 52.97
N VAL A 421 25.35 12.76 52.44
CA VAL A 421 25.81 11.40 52.77
C VAL A 421 26.16 11.26 54.26
N GLU A 422 26.85 12.22 54.86
CA GLU A 422 27.10 12.22 56.31
C GLU A 422 25.80 12.26 57.13
N THR A 423 24.76 12.98 56.69
CA THR A 423 23.43 12.95 57.36
C THR A 423 22.64 11.66 57.17
N LEU A 424 23.06 10.77 56.25
CA LEU A 424 22.47 9.43 56.08
C LEU A 424 23.13 8.38 56.97
N LYS A 425 24.38 8.55 57.41
CA LYS A 425 25.05 7.63 58.33
C LYS A 425 24.30 7.40 59.65
N PRO A 426 23.79 8.40 60.39
CA PRO A 426 22.97 8.14 61.57
C PRO A 426 21.66 7.43 61.22
N LYS A 427 21.06 7.70 60.05
CA LYS A 427 19.83 7.04 59.59
C LYS A 427 20.03 5.57 59.19
N LEU A 428 21.23 5.20 58.74
CA LEU A 428 21.60 3.78 58.60
C LEU A 428 21.57 3.11 59.99
N ALA A 429 22.22 3.70 60.99
CA ALA A 429 22.28 3.17 62.34
C ALA A 429 20.89 3.11 63.03
N GLU A 430 20.02 4.11 62.82
CA GLU A 430 18.60 4.09 63.23
C GLU A 430 17.82 2.90 62.64
N ASN A 431 18.28 2.36 61.51
CA ASN A 431 17.72 1.18 60.84
C ASN A 431 18.61 -0.06 61.01
N GLU A 432 19.49 -0.08 62.02
CA GLU A 432 20.44 -1.17 62.33
C GLU A 432 21.52 -1.44 61.25
N LEU A 433 21.62 -0.60 60.23
CA LEU A 433 22.57 -0.74 59.12
C LEU A 433 23.91 -0.06 59.43
N VAL A 434 25.00 -0.66 58.93
CA VAL A 434 26.37 -0.11 59.01
C VAL A 434 26.78 0.54 57.68
N PHE A 435 27.78 1.42 57.72
CA PHE A 435 28.28 2.13 56.53
C PHE A 435 29.38 1.34 55.78
N ASP A 436 29.99 0.35 56.44
CA ASP A 436 31.15 -0.42 56.01
C ASP A 436 31.09 -0.92 54.55
N PRO A 437 29.96 -1.45 54.02
CA PRO A 437 29.87 -1.91 52.62
C PRO A 437 30.08 -0.79 51.58
N TYR A 438 29.91 0.47 51.99
CA TYR A 438 30.04 1.67 51.16
C TYR A 438 31.35 2.43 51.43
N GLU A 439 32.10 2.07 52.47
CA GLU A 439 33.24 2.85 52.93
C GLU A 439 34.38 2.89 51.91
N ALA A 440 34.73 1.76 51.28
CA ALA A 440 35.81 1.70 50.29
C ALA A 440 35.57 2.68 49.11
N GLY A 441 34.37 2.65 48.53
CA GLY A 441 33.98 3.59 47.47
C GLY A 441 33.93 5.03 47.95
N MET A 442 33.50 5.28 49.20
CA MET A 442 33.53 6.61 49.79
C MET A 442 34.95 7.14 50.00
N GLN A 443 35.89 6.29 50.41
CA GLN A 443 37.31 6.65 50.54
C GLN A 443 37.95 6.95 49.16
N GLU A 444 37.56 6.24 48.11
CA GLU A 444 37.99 6.55 46.73
C GLU A 444 37.41 7.89 46.25
N LEU A 445 36.13 8.15 46.50
CA LEU A 445 35.51 9.44 46.18
C LEU A 445 36.12 10.61 46.98
N GLN A 446 36.52 10.38 48.24
CA GLN A 446 37.27 11.38 49.02
C GLN A 446 38.66 11.67 48.43
N LYS A 447 39.39 10.65 47.95
CA LYS A 447 40.68 10.82 47.26
C LYS A 447 40.49 11.58 45.94
N ALA A 448 39.46 11.23 45.15
CA ALA A 448 39.13 11.92 43.91
C ALA A 448 38.71 13.37 44.14
N ARG A 449 37.92 13.66 45.19
CA ARG A 449 37.60 15.03 45.64
C ARG A 449 38.86 15.81 46.04
N ALA A 450 39.80 15.18 46.74
CA ALA A 450 41.06 15.83 47.13
C ALA A 450 41.91 16.20 45.90
N ALA A 451 42.07 15.28 44.95
CA ALA A 451 42.77 15.54 43.68
C ALA A 451 42.11 16.66 42.86
N PHE A 452 40.77 16.64 42.74
CA PHE A 452 39.99 17.72 42.14
C PHE A 452 40.27 19.07 42.81
N LEU A 453 40.25 19.14 44.15
CA LEU A 453 40.49 20.39 44.88
C LEU A 453 41.93 20.90 44.76
N GLU A 454 42.92 20.03 44.58
CA GLU A 454 44.31 20.42 44.34
C GLU A 454 44.49 21.10 42.97
N ILE A 455 43.84 20.56 41.92
CA ILE A 455 43.91 21.15 40.58
C ILE A 455 42.90 22.30 40.38
N MET A 456 41.84 22.41 41.20
CA MET A 456 40.72 23.36 41.06
C MET A 456 41.13 24.77 40.63
N ASP A 457 42.07 25.40 41.34
CA ASP A 457 42.45 26.80 41.11
C ASP A 457 43.62 26.97 40.11
N SER A 458 44.25 25.88 39.68
CA SER A 458 45.45 25.88 38.82
C SER A 458 45.25 25.24 37.44
N ASP A 459 44.42 24.21 37.30
CA ASP A 459 43.85 23.78 36.02
C ASP A 459 42.33 23.53 36.09
N PRO A 460 41.52 24.60 36.07
CA PRO A 460 40.05 24.49 35.99
C PRO A 460 39.51 23.65 34.82
N LEU A 461 40.23 23.54 33.70
CA LEU A 461 39.79 22.70 32.57
C LEU A 461 39.87 21.20 32.92
N GLU A 462 40.91 20.76 33.62
CA GLU A 462 41.03 19.38 34.10
C GLU A 462 40.19 19.12 35.37
N ALA A 463 40.01 20.15 36.21
CA ALA A 463 39.11 20.11 37.37
C ALA A 463 37.62 19.97 36.96
N SER A 464 37.21 20.57 35.84
CA SER A 464 35.86 20.49 35.27
C SER A 464 35.46 19.06 34.90
N ASP A 465 36.42 18.31 34.36
CA ASP A 465 36.20 16.96 33.82
C ASP A 465 36.29 15.92 34.96
N SER A 466 37.24 16.08 35.89
CA SER A 466 37.42 15.19 37.05
C SER A 466 36.32 15.33 38.11
N SER A 467 35.78 16.53 38.34
CA SER A 467 34.74 16.73 39.36
C SER A 467 33.40 16.07 39.02
N GLN A 468 33.05 15.89 37.74
CA GLN A 468 31.79 15.23 37.38
C GLN A 468 31.73 13.79 37.90
N ALA A 469 32.82 13.04 37.76
CA ALA A 469 32.90 11.66 38.26
C ALA A 469 32.77 11.58 39.79
N VAL A 470 33.18 12.62 40.52
CA VAL A 470 33.01 12.72 41.98
C VAL A 470 31.54 13.03 42.33
N GLU A 471 30.91 13.96 41.64
CA GLU A 471 29.49 14.32 41.83
C GLU A 471 28.57 13.11 41.56
N ASP A 472 28.75 12.46 40.41
CA ASP A 472 27.98 11.28 40.00
C ASP A 472 28.18 10.12 40.99
N GLY A 473 29.42 9.90 41.45
CA GLY A 473 29.76 8.85 42.40
C GLY A 473 29.20 9.06 43.81
N VAL A 474 29.28 10.29 44.36
CA VAL A 474 28.68 10.60 45.66
C VAL A 474 27.14 10.55 45.57
N THR A 475 26.57 10.93 44.43
CA THR A 475 25.13 10.76 44.14
C THR A 475 24.73 9.28 44.12
N ALA A 476 25.53 8.40 43.51
CA ALA A 476 25.30 6.97 43.50
C ALA A 476 25.38 6.35 44.91
N VAL A 477 26.37 6.74 45.72
CA VAL A 477 26.45 6.33 47.15
C VAL A 477 25.20 6.79 47.90
N LYS A 478 24.85 8.08 47.82
CA LYS A 478 23.63 8.63 48.45
C LYS A 478 22.37 7.85 48.07
N ALA A 479 22.21 7.48 46.80
CA ALA A 479 21.09 6.68 46.32
C ALA A 479 21.09 5.27 46.93
N ALA A 480 22.25 4.61 47.00
CA ALA A 480 22.40 3.29 47.60
C ALA A 480 22.04 3.28 49.10
N LEU A 481 22.48 4.28 49.88
CA LEU A 481 22.13 4.36 51.31
C LEU A 481 20.63 4.50 51.54
N ASN A 482 19.96 5.38 50.77
CA ASN A 482 18.51 5.55 50.85
C ASN A 482 17.76 4.27 50.45
N ARG A 483 18.23 3.55 49.41
CA ARG A 483 17.66 2.25 49.01
C ARG A 483 17.85 1.19 50.09
N ALA A 484 19.02 1.14 50.75
CA ALA A 484 19.29 0.19 51.83
C ALA A 484 18.33 0.40 53.03
N ILE A 485 18.14 1.65 53.45
CA ILE A 485 17.18 2.04 54.50
C ILE A 485 15.76 1.63 54.12
N ALA A 486 15.29 2.02 52.93
CA ALA A 486 13.93 1.70 52.47
C ALA A 486 13.70 0.19 52.34
N LEU A 487 14.70 -0.57 51.87
CA LEU A 487 14.62 -2.02 51.75
C LEU A 487 14.55 -2.68 53.13
N LYS A 488 15.43 -2.32 54.07
CA LYS A 488 15.41 -2.78 55.47
C LYS A 488 14.05 -2.53 56.14
N GLN A 489 13.45 -1.36 55.94
CA GLN A 489 12.10 -1.04 56.43
C GLN A 489 11.02 -1.91 55.77
N SER A 490 11.11 -2.15 54.46
CA SER A 490 10.16 -3.01 53.75
C SER A 490 10.21 -4.48 54.21
N LEU A 491 11.38 -5.00 54.60
CA LEU A 491 11.55 -6.35 55.12
C LEU A 491 10.79 -6.60 56.44
N ALA A 492 10.59 -5.56 57.26
CA ALA A 492 9.72 -5.66 58.44
C ALA A 492 8.23 -5.84 58.05
N THR A 493 7.80 -5.27 56.93
CA THR A 493 6.46 -5.53 56.36
C THR A 493 6.35 -6.96 55.85
N THR A 494 7.38 -7.47 55.16
CA THR A 494 7.45 -8.88 54.71
C THR A 494 7.41 -9.85 55.91
N ALA A 495 8.12 -9.55 57.00
CA ALA A 495 8.03 -10.33 58.25
C ALA A 495 6.60 -10.35 58.84
N SER A 496 5.91 -9.21 58.86
CA SER A 496 4.50 -9.14 59.29
C SER A 496 3.56 -9.96 58.40
N GLN A 497 3.86 -10.09 57.10
CA GLN A 497 3.10 -10.95 56.19
C GLN A 497 3.36 -12.44 56.46
N ILE A 498 4.62 -12.83 56.70
CA ILE A 498 4.98 -14.19 57.11
C ILE A 498 4.23 -14.60 58.38
N GLU A 499 4.22 -13.76 59.41
CA GLU A 499 3.52 -14.08 60.66
C GLU A 499 1.98 -14.12 60.49
N LYS A 500 1.41 -13.37 59.55
CA LYS A 500 -0.01 -13.52 59.16
C LYS A 500 -0.27 -14.85 58.46
N ALA A 501 0.62 -15.31 57.58
CA ALA A 501 0.52 -16.62 56.92
C ALA A 501 0.69 -17.77 57.94
N ALA A 502 1.71 -17.70 58.80
CA ALA A 502 1.94 -18.65 59.88
C ALA A 502 0.75 -18.71 60.84
N LYS A 503 0.18 -17.54 61.21
CA LYS A 503 -1.06 -17.47 62.00
C LYS A 503 -2.25 -18.08 61.24
N LYS A 504 -2.41 -17.86 59.94
CA LYS A 504 -3.49 -18.48 59.14
C LYS A 504 -3.40 -20.01 59.13
N VAL A 505 -2.18 -20.57 59.06
CA VAL A 505 -1.93 -22.01 59.21
C VAL A 505 -2.34 -22.48 60.61
N ALA A 506 -1.84 -21.82 61.67
CA ALA A 506 -2.15 -22.18 63.06
C ALA A 506 -3.64 -22.06 63.41
N ASP A 507 -4.29 -20.95 63.05
CA ASP A 507 -5.72 -20.70 63.24
C ASP A 507 -6.60 -21.67 62.43
N THR A 508 -6.07 -22.26 61.37
CA THR A 508 -6.77 -23.32 60.62
C THR A 508 -6.53 -24.70 61.21
N ARG A 509 -5.32 -25.00 61.70
CA ARG A 509 -5.05 -26.21 62.52
C ARG A 509 -5.80 -26.20 63.85
N ALA A 510 -6.20 -25.03 64.35
CA ALA A 510 -7.04 -24.90 65.55
C ALA A 510 -8.51 -25.30 65.31
N LYS A 511 -8.96 -25.43 64.05
CA LYS A 511 -10.32 -25.85 63.70
C LYS A 511 -10.45 -27.36 63.81
N ALA A 512 -11.62 -27.81 64.28
CA ALA A 512 -11.99 -29.22 64.26
C ALA A 512 -12.04 -29.76 62.82
N ALA A 513 -11.65 -31.02 62.62
CA ALA A 513 -11.75 -31.69 61.34
C ALA A 513 -13.19 -32.18 61.12
N ASP A 514 -13.81 -31.80 60.00
CA ASP A 514 -15.13 -32.30 59.62
C ASP A 514 -15.02 -33.66 58.93
N TYR A 515 -15.39 -34.72 59.65
CA TYR A 515 -15.44 -36.09 59.13
C TYR A 515 -16.81 -36.50 58.60
N THR A 516 -17.69 -35.54 58.27
CA THR A 516 -18.97 -35.78 57.58
C THR A 516 -18.73 -36.19 56.12
N TYR A 517 -18.36 -37.46 55.91
CA TYR A 517 -18.26 -38.05 54.58
C TYR A 517 -19.67 -38.43 54.08
N PRO A 518 -20.05 -38.09 52.83
CA PRO A 518 -21.43 -38.16 52.35
C PRO A 518 -21.86 -39.58 51.93
N GLU A 519 -22.05 -40.44 52.91
CA GLU A 519 -22.50 -41.83 52.75
C GLU A 519 -23.48 -42.21 53.86
N ALA A 520 -24.69 -42.68 53.49
CA ALA A 520 -25.83 -42.78 54.41
C ALA A 520 -25.65 -43.75 55.60
N SER A 521 -24.72 -44.70 55.50
CA SER A 521 -24.37 -45.65 56.56
C SER A 521 -23.05 -45.32 57.27
N PHE A 522 -22.39 -44.22 56.92
CA PHE A 522 -21.06 -43.90 57.44
C PHE A 522 -21.11 -43.32 58.86
N LYS A 523 -20.19 -43.80 59.69
CA LYS A 523 -19.76 -43.15 60.93
C LYS A 523 -18.24 -43.05 60.90
N ALA A 524 -17.71 -41.90 61.31
CA ALA A 524 -16.27 -41.72 61.46
C ALA A 524 -15.71 -42.73 62.47
N PRO A 525 -14.59 -43.43 62.18
CA PRO A 525 -13.90 -44.26 63.15
C PRO A 525 -13.43 -43.47 64.38
N ASP A 526 -13.46 -44.12 65.54
CA ASP A 526 -12.89 -43.58 66.77
C ASP A 526 -11.36 -43.39 66.65
N GLY A 527 -10.82 -42.39 67.35
CA GLY A 527 -9.37 -42.12 67.38
C GLY A 527 -8.81 -41.30 66.23
N LEU A 528 -9.65 -40.77 65.33
CA LEU A 528 -9.22 -39.80 64.32
C LEU A 528 -8.75 -38.46 64.94
N PRO A 529 -7.82 -37.73 64.30
CA PRO A 529 -7.39 -36.40 64.76
C PRO A 529 -8.55 -35.41 64.88
N VAL A 530 -8.76 -34.87 66.09
CA VAL A 530 -9.86 -33.91 66.38
C VAL A 530 -9.78 -32.66 65.51
N ASN A 531 -8.57 -32.26 65.11
CA ASN A 531 -8.26 -31.00 64.44
C ASN A 531 -7.65 -31.20 63.05
N LEU A 532 -7.67 -30.14 62.23
CA LEU A 532 -7.01 -30.13 60.93
C LEU A 532 -5.49 -30.23 61.06
N LEU A 533 -4.88 -31.20 60.37
CA LEU A 533 -3.44 -31.46 60.38
C LEU A 533 -2.67 -30.53 59.43
N LEU A 534 -3.21 -30.22 58.25
CA LEU A 534 -2.50 -29.53 57.16
C LEU A 534 -1.09 -30.13 56.92
N ALA A 535 -1.03 -31.44 56.72
CA ALA A 535 0.22 -32.23 56.68
C ALA A 535 0.25 -33.21 55.49
N GLU A 536 -0.52 -32.94 54.44
CA GLU A 536 -0.54 -33.76 53.22
C GLU A 536 0.79 -33.68 52.46
N ALA A 537 1.17 -34.74 51.75
CA ALA A 537 2.35 -34.73 50.87
C ALA A 537 2.16 -33.69 49.76
N ASP A 538 3.18 -32.85 49.53
CA ASP A 538 3.11 -31.63 48.70
C ASP A 538 2.05 -30.59 49.14
N GLY A 539 1.36 -30.84 50.27
CA GLY A 539 0.27 -30.03 50.84
C GLY A 539 0.51 -29.52 52.27
N ASN A 540 1.75 -29.51 52.77
CA ASN A 540 2.07 -28.93 54.08
C ASN A 540 2.58 -27.48 53.95
N PRO A 541 1.79 -26.45 54.32
CA PRO A 541 2.18 -25.04 54.21
C PRO A 541 3.31 -24.61 55.16
N ASP A 542 3.67 -25.41 56.18
CA ASP A 542 4.81 -25.10 57.06
C ASP A 542 6.12 -24.99 56.28
N LYS A 543 6.26 -25.78 55.20
CA LYS A 543 7.46 -25.72 54.36
C LYS A 543 7.58 -24.35 53.70
N GLN A 544 6.50 -23.84 53.11
CA GLN A 544 6.49 -22.53 52.48
C GLN A 544 6.66 -21.39 53.52
N VAL A 545 6.15 -21.55 54.75
CA VAL A 545 6.45 -20.60 55.86
C VAL A 545 7.93 -20.65 56.26
N GLY A 546 8.54 -21.84 56.27
CA GLY A 546 9.98 -22.04 56.51
C GLY A 546 10.82 -21.41 55.40
N ASP A 547 10.60 -21.81 54.14
CA ASP A 547 11.25 -21.26 52.94
C ASP A 547 11.15 -19.72 52.93
N ALA A 548 9.99 -19.15 53.29
CA ALA A 548 9.80 -17.70 53.40
C ALA A 548 10.67 -17.04 54.47
N ARG A 549 10.76 -17.63 55.68
CA ARG A 549 11.62 -17.14 56.76
C ARG A 549 13.10 -17.21 56.39
N ASP A 550 13.54 -18.27 55.70
CA ASP A 550 14.91 -18.43 55.23
C ASP A 550 15.27 -17.41 54.12
N PHE A 551 14.32 -17.12 53.22
CA PHE A 551 14.48 -16.05 52.23
C PHE A 551 14.48 -14.66 52.85
N LEU A 552 13.67 -14.39 53.88
CA LEU A 552 13.70 -13.14 54.65
C LEU A 552 15.05 -12.97 55.37
N ALA A 553 15.55 -14.01 56.03
CA ALA A 553 16.86 -13.99 56.69
C ALA A 553 18.00 -13.74 55.68
N SER A 554 17.93 -14.37 54.50
CA SER A 554 18.85 -14.11 53.39
C SER A 554 18.76 -12.67 52.89
N ALA A 555 17.56 -12.11 52.74
CA ALA A 555 17.37 -10.72 52.33
C ALA A 555 17.97 -9.74 53.34
N LEU A 556 17.69 -9.91 54.63
CA LEU A 556 18.27 -9.10 55.71
C LEU A 556 19.81 -9.14 55.68
N LYS A 557 20.39 -10.34 55.57
CA LYS A 557 21.85 -10.50 55.42
C LYS A 557 22.40 -9.76 54.20
N LEU A 558 21.73 -9.85 53.05
CA LEU A 558 22.18 -9.20 51.82
C LEU A 558 22.07 -7.66 51.89
N VAL A 559 21.11 -7.09 52.65
CA VAL A 559 21.11 -5.64 52.93
C VAL A 559 22.29 -5.24 53.81
N PHE A 560 22.61 -6.01 54.86
CA PHE A 560 23.80 -5.75 55.69
C PHE A 560 25.12 -5.88 54.89
N GLU A 561 25.17 -6.75 53.88
CA GLU A 561 26.31 -6.86 52.94
C GLU A 561 26.29 -5.81 51.81
N GLY A 562 25.33 -4.88 51.79
CA GLY A 562 25.18 -3.85 50.74
C GLY A 562 24.71 -4.36 49.37
N LYS A 563 24.36 -5.64 49.24
CA LYS A 563 23.99 -6.33 47.98
C LYS A 563 22.50 -6.16 47.65
N LEU A 564 22.10 -4.91 47.44
CA LEU A 564 20.68 -4.50 47.41
C LEU A 564 19.85 -5.22 46.33
N ASP A 565 20.41 -5.47 45.14
CA ASP A 565 19.69 -6.18 44.06
C ASP A 565 19.42 -7.66 44.39
N ASP A 566 20.30 -8.32 45.14
CA ASP A 566 20.08 -9.70 45.57
C ASP A 566 19.19 -9.78 46.81
N ALA A 567 19.24 -8.77 47.68
CA ALA A 567 18.30 -8.60 48.78
C ALA A 567 16.84 -8.43 48.27
N ASP A 568 16.62 -7.63 47.22
CA ASP A 568 15.31 -7.48 46.58
C ASP A 568 14.80 -8.80 45.95
N LYS A 569 15.68 -9.60 45.34
CA LYS A 569 15.33 -10.95 44.83
C LYS A 569 14.93 -11.89 45.97
N ALA A 570 15.70 -11.90 47.06
CA ALA A 570 15.39 -12.71 48.24
C ALA A 570 14.07 -12.28 48.91
N LYS A 571 13.81 -10.98 49.01
CA LYS A 571 12.52 -10.42 49.46
C LYS A 571 11.35 -10.92 48.60
N SER A 572 11.48 -10.83 47.28
CA SER A 572 10.45 -11.29 46.33
C SER A 572 10.14 -12.79 46.48
N ASN A 573 11.18 -13.62 46.65
CA ASN A 573 11.02 -15.05 46.93
C ASN A 573 10.30 -15.32 48.27
N SER A 574 10.65 -14.58 49.32
CA SER A 574 9.98 -14.61 50.62
C SER A 574 8.49 -14.28 50.52
N GLU A 575 8.15 -13.22 49.77
CA GLU A 575 6.76 -12.80 49.54
C GLU A 575 5.99 -13.83 48.70
N SER A 576 6.62 -14.44 47.68
CA SER A 576 6.04 -15.56 46.93
C SER A 576 5.70 -16.74 47.85
N LYS A 577 6.64 -17.17 48.70
CA LYS A 577 6.42 -18.30 49.61
C LYS A 577 5.39 -18.01 50.69
N THR A 578 5.31 -16.78 51.18
CA THR A 578 4.26 -16.32 52.09
C THR A 578 2.85 -16.44 51.47
N ASN A 579 2.72 -16.09 50.19
CA ASN A 579 1.48 -16.22 49.43
C ASN A 579 1.15 -17.69 49.12
N GLU A 580 2.14 -18.49 48.66
CA GLU A 580 1.96 -19.93 48.42
C GLU A 580 1.44 -20.66 49.67
N ALA A 581 2.02 -20.41 50.85
CA ALA A 581 1.55 -20.96 52.12
C ALA A 581 0.07 -20.60 52.38
N SER A 582 -0.28 -19.33 52.16
CA SER A 582 -1.62 -18.81 52.42
C SER A 582 -2.67 -19.39 51.48
N SER A 583 -2.37 -19.51 50.19
CA SER A 583 -3.28 -20.12 49.19
C SER A 583 -3.40 -21.63 49.36
N LEU A 584 -2.34 -22.31 49.81
CA LEU A 584 -2.35 -23.76 50.05
C LEU A 584 -3.32 -24.14 51.17
N VAL A 585 -3.40 -23.34 52.24
CA VAL A 585 -4.42 -23.51 53.30
C VAL A 585 -5.85 -23.45 52.72
N ASP A 586 -6.14 -22.48 51.85
CA ASP A 586 -7.47 -22.33 51.26
C ASP A 586 -7.79 -23.47 50.29
N ALA A 587 -6.81 -23.90 49.49
CA ALA A 587 -6.96 -25.02 48.55
C ALA A 587 -7.31 -26.33 49.27
N ILE A 588 -6.69 -26.61 50.42
CA ILE A 588 -6.95 -27.81 51.24
C ILE A 588 -8.36 -27.77 51.83
N VAL A 589 -8.78 -26.63 52.39
CA VAL A 589 -10.14 -26.46 52.95
C VAL A 589 -11.20 -26.54 51.84
N ALA A 590 -10.96 -25.93 50.68
CA ALA A 590 -11.84 -26.02 49.52
C ALA A 590 -11.91 -27.45 48.95
N ALA A 591 -10.81 -28.21 48.98
CA ALA A 591 -10.77 -29.59 48.52
C ALA A 591 -11.59 -30.54 49.43
N ALA A 592 -11.59 -30.33 50.76
CA ALA A 592 -12.45 -31.06 51.68
C ALA A 592 -13.95 -30.87 51.33
N ALA A 593 -14.39 -29.60 51.22
CA ALA A 593 -15.75 -29.26 50.84
C ALA A 593 -16.12 -29.76 49.42
N PHE A 594 -15.17 -29.75 48.48
CA PHE A 594 -15.35 -30.30 47.15
C PHE A 594 -15.60 -31.82 47.18
N ILE A 595 -14.88 -32.58 48.01
CA ILE A 595 -15.12 -34.02 48.18
C ILE A 595 -16.53 -34.27 48.73
N GLN A 596 -16.93 -33.53 49.78
CA GLN A 596 -18.25 -33.65 50.39
C GLN A 596 -19.41 -33.35 49.42
N LYS A 597 -19.27 -32.32 48.57
CA LYS A 597 -20.28 -31.99 47.55
C LYS A 597 -20.22 -32.92 46.32
N GLY A 598 -19.03 -33.38 45.93
CA GLY A 598 -18.80 -34.11 44.68
C GLY A 598 -19.14 -35.61 44.74
N VAL A 599 -18.88 -36.29 45.86
CA VAL A 599 -19.13 -37.74 46.00
C VAL A 599 -20.60 -38.13 45.73
N PRO A 600 -21.63 -37.40 46.21
CA PRO A 600 -23.03 -37.66 45.82
C PRO A 600 -23.29 -37.49 44.32
N GLY A 601 -22.64 -36.52 43.68
CA GLY A 601 -22.69 -36.31 42.23
C GLY A 601 -22.12 -37.50 41.47
N ILE A 602 -20.95 -38.00 41.89
CA ILE A 602 -20.32 -39.20 41.32
C ILE A 602 -21.20 -40.44 41.51
N ARG A 603 -21.71 -40.71 42.72
CA ARG A 603 -22.63 -41.84 42.96
C ARG A 603 -23.89 -41.76 42.07
N THR A 604 -24.43 -40.56 41.88
CA THR A 604 -25.55 -40.31 40.96
C THR A 604 -25.16 -40.57 39.49
N ALA A 605 -23.95 -40.17 39.08
CA ALA A 605 -23.45 -40.36 37.72
C ALA A 605 -23.15 -41.84 37.40
N VAL A 606 -22.62 -42.62 38.36
CA VAL A 606 -22.49 -44.09 38.25
C VAL A 606 -23.87 -44.75 38.11
N GLY A 607 -24.85 -44.31 38.91
CA GLY A 607 -26.23 -44.79 38.81
C GLY A 607 -26.83 -44.59 37.41
N LYS A 608 -26.63 -43.41 36.80
CA LYS A 608 -27.02 -43.13 35.41
C LYS A 608 -26.25 -43.98 34.40
N LEU A 609 -24.91 -44.05 34.54
CA LEU A 609 -24.06 -44.89 33.69
C LEU A 609 -24.51 -46.36 33.72
N LYS A 610 -24.96 -46.89 34.86
CA LYS A 610 -25.52 -48.25 34.93
C LYS A 610 -26.76 -48.41 34.07
N SER A 611 -27.76 -47.52 34.19
CA SER A 611 -28.96 -47.58 33.34
C SER A 611 -28.67 -47.33 31.86
N GLU A 612 -27.65 -46.53 31.54
CA GLU A 612 -27.20 -46.27 30.17
C GLU A 612 -26.45 -47.48 29.58
N ILE A 613 -25.69 -48.23 30.40
CA ILE A 613 -25.08 -49.52 30.00
C ILE A 613 -26.16 -50.54 29.62
N GLU A 614 -27.27 -50.61 30.36
CA GLU A 614 -28.39 -51.52 30.06
C GLU A 614 -29.05 -51.18 28.70
N GLY A 615 -29.19 -49.88 28.37
CA GLY A 615 -29.58 -49.43 27.02
C GLY A 615 -28.52 -49.70 25.96
N GLY A 616 -27.24 -49.56 26.30
CA GLY A 616 -26.11 -49.82 25.42
C GLY A 616 -25.98 -51.30 25.04
N ASP A 617 -26.24 -52.23 25.96
CA ASP A 617 -26.31 -53.68 25.67
C ASP A 617 -27.39 -53.97 24.64
N ALA A 618 -28.63 -53.49 24.86
CA ALA A 618 -29.72 -53.66 23.90
C ALA A 618 -29.41 -53.03 22.52
N ALA A 619 -28.68 -51.92 22.48
CA ALA A 619 -28.24 -51.30 21.24
C ALA A 619 -27.13 -52.09 20.51
N ILE A 620 -26.21 -52.72 21.24
CA ILE A 620 -25.20 -53.63 20.66
C ILE A 620 -25.85 -54.92 20.16
N ASP A 621 -26.85 -55.46 20.85
CA ASP A 621 -27.59 -56.64 20.40
C ASP A 621 -28.40 -56.35 19.12
N GLU A 622 -29.09 -55.20 19.02
CA GLU A 622 -29.76 -54.80 17.77
C GLU A 622 -28.77 -54.52 16.64
N LEU A 623 -27.59 -53.96 16.93
CA LEU A 623 -26.51 -53.82 15.95
C LEU A 623 -26.04 -55.19 15.43
N ASN A 624 -25.80 -56.16 16.32
CA ASN A 624 -25.38 -57.51 15.96
C ASN A 624 -26.46 -58.29 15.18
N ALA A 625 -27.75 -58.07 15.49
CA ALA A 625 -28.86 -58.78 14.86
C ALA A 625 -29.27 -58.19 13.50
N GLY A 626 -29.20 -56.86 13.31
CA GLY A 626 -29.73 -56.17 12.13
C GLY A 626 -28.69 -55.62 11.15
N PHE A 627 -27.40 -55.62 11.50
CA PHE A 627 -26.38 -54.87 10.76
C PHE A 627 -25.07 -55.67 10.57
N LEU A 628 -24.35 -55.37 9.49
CA LEU A 628 -23.12 -56.08 9.15
C LEU A 628 -21.96 -55.51 9.98
N LYS A 629 -21.25 -56.37 10.73
CA LYS A 629 -20.28 -56.00 11.79
C LYS A 629 -19.33 -54.85 11.47
N LYS A 630 -18.77 -54.81 10.24
CA LYS A 630 -17.85 -53.75 9.79
C LYS A 630 -18.43 -52.33 9.89
N ASN A 631 -19.76 -52.21 9.86
CA ASN A 631 -20.47 -50.93 9.87
C ASN A 631 -20.56 -50.32 11.29
N PHE A 632 -20.21 -51.07 12.34
CA PHE A 632 -20.20 -50.62 13.73
C PHE A 632 -18.97 -51.11 14.51
N GLU A 633 -17.83 -51.24 13.83
CA GLU A 633 -16.56 -51.56 14.50
C GLU A 633 -16.19 -50.54 15.59
N GLY A 634 -15.50 -51.00 16.63
CA GLY A 634 -15.19 -50.24 17.85
C GLY A 634 -16.37 -50.03 18.81
N GLN A 635 -17.63 -50.02 18.35
CA GLN A 635 -18.80 -49.73 19.21
C GLN A 635 -18.95 -50.71 20.40
N PRO A 636 -18.80 -52.05 20.25
CA PRO A 636 -18.82 -52.96 21.40
C PRO A 636 -17.68 -52.72 22.40
N GLY A 637 -16.53 -52.20 21.94
CA GLY A 637 -15.39 -51.86 22.81
C GLY A 637 -15.71 -50.72 23.77
N LYS A 638 -16.48 -49.72 23.33
CA LYS A 638 -16.93 -48.59 24.17
C LYS A 638 -17.77 -49.07 25.35
N LEU A 639 -18.69 -50.00 25.09
CA LEU A 639 -19.55 -50.57 26.14
C LEU A 639 -18.75 -51.42 27.14
N THR A 640 -17.72 -52.15 26.69
CA THR A 640 -16.77 -52.84 27.57
C THR A 640 -16.00 -51.87 28.46
N THR A 641 -15.49 -50.76 27.90
CA THR A 641 -14.84 -49.70 28.69
C THR A 641 -15.79 -49.10 29.73
N ALA A 642 -17.03 -48.80 29.33
CA ALA A 642 -18.04 -48.25 30.23
C ALA A 642 -18.38 -49.19 31.41
N LYS A 643 -18.49 -50.50 31.15
CA LYS A 643 -18.64 -51.53 32.18
C LYS A 643 -17.43 -51.57 33.12
N ALA A 644 -16.21 -51.54 32.59
CA ALA A 644 -14.99 -51.49 33.42
C ALA A 644 -14.89 -50.20 34.27
N VAL A 645 -15.37 -49.05 33.77
CA VAL A 645 -15.45 -47.81 34.55
C VAL A 645 -16.50 -47.91 35.66
N ARG A 646 -17.70 -48.45 35.38
CA ARG A 646 -18.70 -48.75 36.42
C ARG A 646 -18.09 -49.62 37.52
N ASP A 647 -17.48 -50.74 37.14
CA ASP A 647 -17.04 -51.79 38.07
C ASP A 647 -15.83 -51.39 38.92
N LYS A 648 -14.95 -50.49 38.44
CA LYS A 648 -13.85 -49.95 39.26
C LYS A 648 -14.28 -48.81 40.21
N THR A 649 -15.37 -48.11 39.92
CA THR A 649 -15.64 -46.80 40.57
C THR A 649 -15.87 -46.93 42.08
N ASP A 650 -16.55 -47.97 42.57
CA ASP A 650 -16.74 -48.14 44.02
C ASP A 650 -15.41 -48.34 44.76
N GLY A 651 -14.43 -48.98 44.13
CA GLY A 651 -13.06 -49.12 44.64
C GLY A 651 -12.29 -47.79 44.66
N GLU A 652 -12.46 -46.94 43.65
CA GLU A 652 -11.85 -45.61 43.62
C GLU A 652 -12.52 -44.64 44.62
N LEU A 653 -13.85 -44.71 44.78
CA LEU A 653 -14.58 -43.98 45.84
C LEU A 653 -14.12 -44.39 47.24
N ALA A 654 -13.80 -45.66 47.46
CA ALA A 654 -13.22 -46.13 48.72
C ALA A 654 -11.84 -45.51 49.00
N LYS A 655 -10.99 -45.32 47.98
CA LYS A 655 -9.70 -44.60 48.15
C LYS A 655 -9.91 -43.14 48.52
N ILE A 656 -10.88 -42.46 47.91
CA ILE A 656 -11.25 -41.06 48.24
C ILE A 656 -11.74 -40.95 49.68
N LYS A 657 -12.53 -41.93 50.15
CA LYS A 657 -12.96 -42.02 51.54
C LYS A 657 -11.77 -42.17 52.49
N THR A 658 -10.81 -43.06 52.20
CA THR A 658 -9.58 -43.19 52.99
C THR A 658 -8.79 -41.88 53.02
N ALA A 659 -8.54 -41.27 51.86
CA ALA A 659 -7.83 -40.01 51.75
C ALA A 659 -8.52 -38.88 52.55
N PHE A 660 -9.85 -38.80 52.52
CA PHE A 660 -10.63 -37.83 53.30
C PHE A 660 -10.46 -38.02 54.82
N LEU A 661 -10.44 -39.28 55.31
CA LEU A 661 -10.24 -39.57 56.73
C LEU A 661 -8.78 -39.31 57.19
N GLU A 662 -7.81 -39.58 56.32
CA GLU A 662 -6.40 -39.22 56.48
C GLU A 662 -6.13 -37.70 56.30
N GLN A 663 -7.16 -36.88 56.02
CA GLN A 663 -7.08 -35.46 55.71
C GLN A 663 -6.20 -35.11 54.49
N ARG A 664 -6.01 -36.07 53.57
CA ARG A 664 -5.35 -35.93 52.26
C ARG A 664 -6.33 -35.39 51.21
N TYR A 665 -6.83 -34.19 51.45
CA TYR A 665 -7.95 -33.64 50.68
C TYR A 665 -7.56 -33.27 49.23
N LEU A 666 -6.31 -32.89 48.95
CA LEU A 666 -5.88 -32.56 47.59
C LEU A 666 -5.82 -33.82 46.71
N ALA A 667 -5.24 -34.91 47.22
CA ALA A 667 -5.24 -36.21 46.56
C ALA A 667 -6.66 -36.79 46.42
N GLY A 668 -7.49 -36.68 47.47
CA GLY A 668 -8.89 -37.09 47.42
C GLY A 668 -9.71 -36.34 46.37
N ARG A 669 -9.46 -35.03 46.20
CA ARG A 669 -10.07 -34.22 45.14
C ARG A 669 -9.62 -34.66 43.75
N ALA A 670 -8.31 -34.83 43.53
CA ALA A 670 -7.77 -35.21 42.22
C ALA A 670 -8.30 -36.57 41.75
N LEU A 671 -8.43 -37.54 42.66
CA LEU A 671 -9.10 -38.82 42.38
C LEU A 671 -10.58 -38.63 42.00
N LEU A 672 -11.31 -37.77 42.72
CA LEU A 672 -12.74 -37.53 42.47
C LEU A 672 -13.00 -36.85 41.11
N GLU A 673 -12.16 -35.90 40.72
CA GLU A 673 -12.18 -35.26 39.41
C GLU A 673 -11.87 -36.26 38.28
N GLY A 674 -10.90 -37.15 38.49
CA GLY A 674 -10.57 -38.24 37.55
C GLY A 674 -11.72 -39.23 37.32
N ILE A 675 -12.37 -39.70 38.41
CA ILE A 675 -13.56 -40.56 38.31
C ILE A 675 -14.69 -39.87 37.54
N GLY A 676 -14.91 -38.57 37.78
CA GLY A 676 -15.94 -37.79 37.07
C GLY A 676 -15.71 -37.75 35.55
N GLY A 677 -14.46 -37.56 35.12
CA GLY A 677 -14.06 -37.62 33.71
C GLY A 677 -14.29 -38.99 33.09
N ASP A 678 -13.81 -40.06 33.75
CA ASP A 678 -13.96 -41.45 33.29
C ASP A 678 -15.43 -41.85 33.10
N ILE A 679 -16.30 -41.48 34.06
CA ILE A 679 -17.74 -41.73 33.97
C ILE A 679 -18.33 -40.98 32.80
N GLN A 680 -18.10 -39.66 32.69
CA GLN A 680 -18.74 -38.86 31.65
C GLN A 680 -18.31 -39.33 30.25
N HIS A 681 -17.02 -39.58 30.04
CA HIS A 681 -16.52 -40.16 28.79
C HIS A 681 -17.18 -41.51 28.45
N SER A 682 -17.43 -42.36 29.46
CA SER A 682 -18.15 -43.63 29.28
C SER A 682 -19.61 -43.45 28.85
N ARG A 683 -20.30 -42.43 29.39
CA ARG A 683 -21.69 -42.10 29.04
C ARG A 683 -21.81 -41.51 27.64
N ASP A 684 -20.86 -40.65 27.25
CA ASP A 684 -20.75 -40.12 25.90
C ASP A 684 -20.46 -41.24 24.89
N ALA A 685 -19.55 -42.16 25.24
CA ALA A 685 -19.21 -43.31 24.41
C ALA A 685 -20.40 -44.29 24.20
N ILE A 686 -21.29 -44.45 25.18
CA ILE A 686 -22.57 -45.19 25.02
C ILE A 686 -23.54 -44.42 24.12
N THR A 687 -23.60 -43.09 24.27
CA THR A 687 -24.44 -42.23 23.41
C THR A 687 -24.04 -42.36 21.94
N GLU A 688 -22.75 -42.50 21.64
CA GLU A 688 -22.25 -42.81 20.29
C GLU A 688 -22.69 -44.19 19.75
N VAL A 689 -22.87 -45.21 20.61
CA VAL A 689 -23.41 -46.51 20.21
C VAL A 689 -24.86 -46.37 19.75
N HIS A 690 -25.70 -45.69 20.55
CA HIS A 690 -27.08 -45.40 20.19
C HIS A 690 -27.18 -44.55 18.91
N ALA A 691 -26.33 -43.54 18.77
CA ALA A 691 -26.26 -42.72 17.56
C ALA A 691 -25.90 -43.54 16.32
N LYS A 692 -24.96 -44.50 16.43
CA LYS A 692 -24.58 -45.35 15.29
C LYS A 692 -25.70 -46.32 14.88
N LEU A 693 -26.43 -46.88 15.85
CA LEU A 693 -27.62 -47.68 15.58
C LEU A 693 -28.72 -46.86 14.86
N ALA A 694 -28.98 -45.63 15.31
CA ALA A 694 -29.94 -44.74 14.66
C ALA A 694 -29.51 -44.34 13.23
N GLU A 695 -28.23 -44.04 13.02
CA GLU A 695 -27.65 -43.75 11.71
C GLU A 695 -27.85 -44.92 10.74
N LEU A 696 -27.53 -46.14 11.17
CA LEU A 696 -27.62 -47.33 10.32
C LEU A 696 -29.08 -47.72 10.01
N LYS A 697 -30.02 -47.55 10.96
CA LYS A 697 -31.47 -47.66 10.69
C LYS A 697 -31.88 -46.68 9.59
N ARG A 698 -31.55 -45.39 9.74
CA ARG A 698 -31.87 -44.35 8.75
C ARG A 698 -31.28 -44.65 7.37
N LEU A 699 -30.05 -45.17 7.30
CA LEU A 699 -29.40 -45.54 6.03
C LEU A 699 -30.07 -46.76 5.36
N ARG A 700 -30.48 -47.77 6.13
CA ARG A 700 -31.27 -48.91 5.62
C ARG A 700 -32.60 -48.44 5.03
N ASP A 701 -33.31 -47.62 5.78
CA ASP A 701 -34.67 -47.21 5.41
C ASP A 701 -34.65 -46.22 4.22
N HIS A 702 -33.62 -45.36 4.14
CA HIS A 702 -33.29 -44.55 2.95
C HIS A 702 -32.96 -45.41 1.73
N ALA A 703 -32.05 -46.38 1.86
CA ALA A 703 -31.64 -47.24 0.75
C ALA A 703 -32.85 -47.97 0.12
N LYS A 704 -33.76 -48.49 0.95
CA LYS A 704 -35.00 -49.13 0.49
C LYS A 704 -35.89 -48.17 -0.31
N SER A 705 -36.19 -46.99 0.24
CA SER A 705 -37.03 -45.97 -0.39
C SER A 705 -36.43 -45.43 -1.70
N THR A 706 -35.11 -45.23 -1.76
CA THR A 706 -34.42 -44.81 -2.99
C THR A 706 -34.42 -45.89 -4.07
N VAL A 707 -34.27 -47.18 -3.71
CA VAL A 707 -34.36 -48.30 -4.67
C VAL A 707 -35.79 -48.49 -5.19
N GLU A 708 -36.80 -48.29 -4.34
CA GLU A 708 -38.22 -48.30 -4.73
C GLU A 708 -38.52 -47.18 -5.73
N ALA A 709 -38.12 -45.93 -5.42
CA ALA A 709 -38.25 -44.80 -6.34
C ALA A 709 -37.44 -44.97 -7.66
N ALA A 710 -36.32 -45.68 -7.61
CA ALA A 710 -35.56 -46.07 -8.80
C ALA A 710 -36.29 -47.13 -9.65
N ALA A 711 -37.01 -48.07 -9.02
CA ALA A 711 -37.81 -49.08 -9.71
C ALA A 711 -39.04 -48.48 -10.40
N ASP A 712 -39.73 -47.55 -9.74
CA ASP A 712 -40.86 -46.81 -10.32
C ASP A 712 -40.40 -45.96 -11.51
N LEU A 713 -39.31 -45.19 -11.36
CA LEU A 713 -38.76 -44.39 -12.44
C LEU A 713 -38.27 -45.27 -13.60
N ALA A 714 -37.62 -46.40 -13.32
CA ALA A 714 -37.21 -47.35 -14.36
C ALA A 714 -38.43 -47.92 -15.11
N THR A 715 -39.52 -48.22 -14.41
CA THR A 715 -40.78 -48.71 -15.01
C THR A 715 -41.43 -47.65 -15.90
N ALA A 716 -41.46 -46.38 -15.46
CA ALA A 716 -41.91 -45.26 -16.28
C ALA A 716 -41.03 -45.06 -17.53
N LEU A 717 -39.71 -45.18 -17.38
CA LEU A 717 -38.73 -45.07 -18.46
C LEU A 717 -38.87 -46.15 -19.53
N VAL A 718 -39.25 -47.40 -19.20
CA VAL A 718 -39.55 -48.43 -20.22
C VAL A 718 -40.65 -47.93 -21.18
N ARG A 719 -41.69 -47.26 -20.66
CA ARG A 719 -42.75 -46.66 -21.48
C ARG A 719 -42.22 -45.44 -22.25
N LYS A 720 -41.57 -44.49 -21.56
CA LYS A 720 -41.06 -43.25 -22.17
C LYS A 720 -40.07 -43.52 -23.32
N LEU A 721 -39.16 -44.50 -23.16
CA LEU A 721 -38.23 -44.95 -24.20
C LEU A 721 -38.94 -45.65 -25.37
N LYS A 722 -40.02 -46.40 -25.13
CA LYS A 722 -40.82 -47.01 -26.19
C LYS A 722 -41.56 -45.94 -27.01
N ASP A 723 -42.21 -45.00 -26.34
CA ASP A 723 -43.00 -43.94 -26.97
C ASP A 723 -42.10 -42.93 -27.74
N HIS A 724 -40.83 -42.83 -27.35
CA HIS A 724 -39.81 -42.02 -28.02
C HIS A 724 -38.74 -42.84 -28.78
N ALA A 725 -39.00 -44.12 -29.08
CA ALA A 725 -38.01 -45.04 -29.66
C ALA A 725 -37.47 -44.64 -31.05
N PHE A 726 -38.13 -43.71 -31.75
CA PHE A 726 -37.61 -43.10 -32.97
C PHE A 726 -36.61 -41.97 -32.68
N THR A 727 -36.82 -41.22 -31.59
CA THR A 727 -36.13 -39.95 -31.29
C THR A 727 -34.99 -40.07 -30.27
N THR A 728 -34.94 -41.12 -29.45
CA THR A 728 -33.82 -41.32 -28.49
C THR A 728 -32.54 -41.78 -29.17
N SER A 729 -31.38 -41.41 -28.63
CA SER A 729 -30.10 -41.92 -29.14
C SER A 729 -29.79 -43.32 -28.59
N GLN A 730 -28.96 -44.07 -29.33
CA GLN A 730 -28.41 -45.35 -28.85
C GLN A 730 -27.64 -45.21 -27.53
N LYS A 731 -27.15 -44.00 -27.19
CA LYS A 731 -26.47 -43.72 -25.92
C LYS A 731 -27.47 -43.64 -24.76
N THR A 732 -28.59 -42.94 -24.94
CA THR A 732 -29.68 -42.88 -23.94
C THR A 732 -30.21 -44.28 -23.62
N ASP A 733 -30.50 -45.07 -24.66
CA ASP A 733 -30.95 -46.45 -24.54
C ASP A 733 -29.92 -47.37 -23.83
N SER A 734 -28.64 -47.30 -24.20
CA SER A 734 -27.59 -48.16 -23.62
C SER A 734 -27.22 -47.76 -22.18
N THR A 735 -27.32 -46.48 -21.82
CA THR A 735 -27.23 -46.03 -20.42
C THR A 735 -28.37 -46.63 -19.60
N PHE A 736 -29.61 -46.62 -20.11
CA PHE A 736 -30.75 -47.25 -19.43
C PHE A 736 -30.60 -48.77 -19.30
N ALA A 737 -30.22 -49.45 -20.38
CA ALA A 737 -29.98 -50.89 -20.38
C ALA A 737 -28.86 -51.31 -19.40
N SER A 738 -27.85 -50.44 -19.20
CA SER A 738 -26.78 -50.65 -18.21
C SER A 738 -27.25 -50.43 -16.77
N ALA A 739 -28.25 -49.56 -16.54
CA ALA A 739 -28.82 -49.32 -15.21
C ALA A 739 -29.75 -50.45 -14.73
N GLN A 740 -30.42 -51.17 -15.66
CA GLN A 740 -31.32 -52.29 -15.33
C GLN A 740 -30.68 -53.39 -14.46
N PRO A 741 -29.53 -54.01 -14.80
CA PRO A 741 -28.92 -55.04 -13.95
C PRO A 741 -28.41 -54.48 -12.61
N VAL A 742 -28.08 -53.18 -12.54
CA VAL A 742 -27.72 -52.50 -11.29
C VAL A 742 -28.96 -52.35 -10.39
N LEU A 743 -30.12 -51.99 -10.96
CA LEU A 743 -31.40 -51.96 -10.24
C LEU A 743 -31.78 -53.34 -9.70
N THR A 744 -31.76 -54.39 -10.52
CA THR A 744 -32.08 -55.76 -10.07
C THR A 744 -31.15 -56.22 -8.94
N ARG A 745 -29.86 -55.87 -9.04
CA ARG A 745 -28.91 -56.11 -7.95
C ARG A 745 -29.26 -55.32 -6.70
N GLN A 746 -29.53 -54.01 -6.80
CA GLN A 746 -29.87 -53.19 -5.63
C GLN A 746 -31.18 -53.63 -4.96
N GLN A 747 -32.20 -54.02 -5.74
CA GLN A 747 -33.42 -54.64 -5.22
C GLN A 747 -33.13 -55.92 -4.41
N THR A 748 -32.15 -56.71 -4.84
CA THR A 748 -31.69 -57.89 -4.10
C THR A 748 -30.90 -57.50 -2.84
N ASP A 749 -29.92 -56.59 -2.97
CA ASP A 749 -29.05 -56.13 -1.89
C ASP A 749 -29.85 -55.48 -0.74
N VAL A 750 -30.94 -54.72 -1.03
CA VAL A 750 -31.81 -54.12 0.00
C VAL A 750 -32.92 -55.05 0.52
N ALA A 751 -33.18 -56.19 -0.13
CA ALA A 751 -34.10 -57.21 0.36
C ALA A 751 -33.48 -58.11 1.45
N LEU A 752 -32.14 -58.21 1.48
CA LEU A 752 -31.41 -58.96 2.51
C LEU A 752 -31.64 -58.37 3.91
N PRO A 753 -31.74 -59.21 4.97
CA PRO A 753 -31.94 -58.73 6.33
C PRO A 753 -30.70 -58.01 6.90
N ILE A 754 -29.50 -58.44 6.49
CA ILE A 754 -28.21 -57.88 6.90
C ILE A 754 -27.42 -57.55 5.64
N THR A 755 -27.22 -56.25 5.39
CA THR A 755 -26.52 -55.71 4.22
C THR A 755 -25.56 -54.60 4.65
N ASP A 756 -24.62 -54.26 3.77
CA ASP A 756 -23.80 -53.05 3.92
C ASP A 756 -24.62 -51.79 3.62
N TRP A 757 -25.48 -51.39 4.56
CA TRP A 757 -26.45 -50.31 4.36
C TRP A 757 -25.86 -48.94 3.97
N PRO A 758 -24.70 -48.47 4.48
CA PRO A 758 -24.01 -47.29 3.95
C PRO A 758 -23.63 -47.40 2.47
N ALA A 759 -23.13 -48.56 2.02
CA ALA A 759 -22.79 -48.77 0.61
C ALA A 759 -24.03 -48.91 -0.28
N ALA A 760 -25.07 -49.61 0.20
CA ALA A 760 -26.34 -49.76 -0.51
C ALA A 760 -27.07 -48.41 -0.67
N ALA A 761 -27.11 -47.57 0.38
CA ALA A 761 -27.68 -46.23 0.29
C ALA A 761 -27.01 -45.39 -0.79
N LYS A 762 -25.67 -45.38 -0.82
CA LYS A 762 -24.89 -44.68 -1.85
C LYS A 762 -25.17 -45.22 -3.26
N ALA A 763 -25.16 -46.55 -3.44
CA ALA A 763 -25.39 -47.18 -4.74
C ALA A 763 -26.82 -46.94 -5.26
N ALA A 764 -27.82 -46.87 -4.36
CA ALA A 764 -29.19 -46.48 -4.68
C ALA A 764 -29.28 -45.02 -5.16
N ASP A 765 -28.60 -44.08 -4.48
CA ASP A 765 -28.59 -42.67 -4.87
C ASP A 765 -27.90 -42.44 -6.24
N GLU A 766 -26.79 -43.15 -6.50
CA GLU A 766 -26.09 -43.14 -7.80
C GLU A 766 -26.95 -43.73 -8.94
N LEU A 767 -27.69 -44.81 -8.67
CA LEU A 767 -28.64 -45.43 -9.59
C LEU A 767 -29.83 -44.51 -9.92
N LEU A 768 -30.48 -43.95 -8.90
CA LEU A 768 -31.62 -43.03 -9.09
C LEU A 768 -31.20 -41.77 -9.86
N THR A 769 -29.99 -41.26 -9.59
CA THR A 769 -29.40 -40.15 -10.35
C THR A 769 -29.17 -40.51 -11.81
N THR A 770 -28.65 -41.71 -12.08
CA THR A 770 -28.46 -42.22 -13.45
C THR A 770 -29.78 -42.30 -14.23
N LEU A 771 -30.84 -42.83 -13.60
CA LEU A 771 -32.16 -42.95 -14.23
C LEU A 771 -32.81 -41.57 -14.49
N LYS A 772 -32.67 -40.61 -13.58
CA LYS A 772 -33.11 -39.21 -13.82
C LYS A 772 -32.34 -38.53 -14.96
N GLY A 773 -31.07 -38.89 -15.14
CA GLY A 773 -30.26 -38.48 -16.30
C GLY A 773 -30.82 -39.02 -17.62
N VAL A 774 -31.23 -40.29 -17.67
CA VAL A 774 -31.91 -40.88 -18.84
C VAL A 774 -33.24 -40.16 -19.12
N ASP A 775 -34.07 -39.96 -18.08
CA ASP A 775 -35.38 -39.31 -18.21
C ASP A 775 -35.28 -37.91 -18.85
N SER A 776 -34.30 -37.13 -18.39
CA SER A 776 -34.00 -35.79 -18.90
C SER A 776 -33.51 -35.84 -20.35
N LYS A 777 -32.67 -36.81 -20.72
CA LYS A 777 -32.12 -36.94 -22.08
C LYS A 777 -33.18 -37.30 -23.12
N ILE A 778 -34.20 -38.08 -22.76
CA ILE A 778 -35.31 -38.39 -23.67
C ILE A 778 -36.04 -37.09 -24.07
N ASP A 779 -36.29 -36.19 -23.12
CA ASP A 779 -36.98 -34.92 -23.40
C ASP A 779 -36.12 -33.93 -24.19
N GLU A 780 -34.81 -33.90 -23.93
CA GLU A 780 -33.85 -33.12 -24.74
C GLU A 780 -33.78 -33.64 -26.19
N GLU A 781 -33.64 -34.95 -26.39
CA GLU A 781 -33.52 -35.58 -27.70
C GLU A 781 -34.82 -35.45 -28.51
N LYS A 782 -36.00 -35.55 -27.86
CA LYS A 782 -37.30 -35.28 -28.49
C LYS A 782 -37.44 -33.81 -28.93
N ARG A 783 -37.01 -32.85 -28.11
CA ARG A 783 -37.00 -31.42 -28.49
C ARG A 783 -36.02 -31.12 -29.63
N ALA A 784 -34.87 -31.79 -29.66
CA ALA A 784 -33.91 -31.66 -30.75
C ALA A 784 -34.49 -32.18 -32.09
N TYR A 785 -35.21 -33.31 -32.06
CA TYR A 785 -35.96 -33.81 -33.22
C TYR A 785 -37.02 -32.81 -33.70
N ASP A 786 -37.85 -32.28 -32.80
CA ASP A 786 -38.92 -31.33 -33.16
C ASP A 786 -38.35 -30.03 -33.79
N ASN A 787 -37.21 -29.55 -33.27
CA ASN A 787 -36.48 -28.43 -33.84
C ASN A 787 -35.92 -28.74 -35.25
N ALA A 788 -35.38 -29.95 -35.45
CA ALA A 788 -34.89 -30.38 -36.76
C ALA A 788 -36.02 -30.48 -37.80
N VAL A 789 -37.17 -31.06 -37.44
CA VAL A 789 -38.37 -31.11 -38.30
C VAL A 789 -38.86 -29.70 -38.65
N LYS A 790 -38.93 -28.79 -37.67
CA LYS A 790 -39.29 -27.38 -37.91
C LYS A 790 -38.33 -26.71 -38.90
N ALA A 791 -37.02 -26.83 -38.67
CA ALA A 791 -36.00 -26.24 -39.55
C ALA A 791 -36.13 -26.75 -40.99
N ILE A 792 -36.48 -28.03 -41.20
CA ILE A 792 -36.64 -28.62 -42.54
C ILE A 792 -37.83 -27.98 -43.28
N GLY A 793 -38.93 -27.66 -42.57
CA GLY A 793 -40.05 -26.88 -43.15
C GLY A 793 -39.66 -25.45 -43.51
N GLU A 794 -38.80 -24.81 -42.70
CA GLU A 794 -38.24 -23.49 -43.03
C GLU A 794 -37.31 -23.54 -44.26
N LEU A 795 -36.50 -24.60 -44.40
CA LEU A 795 -35.67 -24.82 -45.59
C LEU A 795 -36.52 -25.10 -46.84
N GLU A 796 -37.58 -25.90 -46.73
CA GLU A 796 -38.52 -26.10 -47.83
C GLU A 796 -39.14 -24.78 -48.28
N THR A 797 -39.54 -23.94 -47.33
CA THR A 797 -40.05 -22.59 -47.60
C THR A 797 -38.98 -21.76 -48.33
N ALA A 798 -37.73 -21.75 -47.84
CA ALA A 798 -36.62 -21.02 -48.46
C ALA A 798 -36.27 -21.52 -49.88
N VAL A 799 -36.31 -22.84 -50.12
CA VAL A 799 -36.13 -23.46 -51.44
C VAL A 799 -37.25 -23.04 -52.40
N ASN A 800 -38.50 -23.02 -51.92
CA ASN A 800 -39.65 -22.63 -52.74
C ASN A 800 -39.66 -21.14 -53.07
N THR A 801 -39.34 -20.26 -52.11
CA THR A 801 -39.16 -18.82 -52.35
C THR A 801 -38.02 -18.56 -53.34
N ALA A 802 -36.86 -19.20 -53.15
CA ALA A 802 -35.74 -19.07 -54.07
C ALA A 802 -36.10 -19.58 -55.48
N ALA A 803 -36.83 -20.70 -55.60
CA ALA A 803 -37.30 -21.20 -56.89
C ALA A 803 -38.31 -20.29 -57.59
N GLY A 804 -39.12 -19.54 -56.83
CA GLY A 804 -40.05 -18.53 -57.36
C GLY A 804 -39.33 -17.28 -57.85
N GLU A 805 -38.35 -16.78 -57.09
CA GLU A 805 -37.55 -15.60 -57.48
C GLU A 805 -36.61 -15.89 -58.66
N CYS A 806 -36.04 -17.09 -58.75
CA CYS A 806 -35.24 -17.57 -59.89
C CYS A 806 -36.07 -17.90 -61.15
N LYS A 807 -37.21 -17.23 -61.37
CA LYS A 807 -38.11 -17.45 -62.53
C LYS A 807 -38.25 -16.20 -63.40
N HIS A 808 -37.16 -15.80 -64.06
CA HIS A 808 -37.10 -14.76 -65.10
C HIS A 808 -36.09 -15.15 -66.19
N GLU A 809 -36.14 -14.53 -67.39
CA GLU A 809 -35.25 -14.97 -68.48
C GLU A 809 -33.76 -14.78 -68.18
N TYR A 810 -33.39 -13.74 -67.42
CA TYR A 810 -31.98 -13.39 -67.19
C TYR A 810 -31.18 -14.40 -66.32
N VAL A 811 -31.79 -15.43 -65.75
CA VAL A 811 -31.12 -16.35 -64.80
C VAL A 811 -29.94 -17.09 -65.43
N ARG A 812 -28.77 -17.01 -64.78
CA ARG A 812 -27.52 -17.67 -65.18
C ARG A 812 -27.35 -19.07 -64.58
N GLN A 813 -26.41 -19.85 -65.13
CA GLN A 813 -26.08 -21.19 -64.65
C GLN A 813 -25.63 -21.21 -63.18
N ALA A 814 -24.92 -20.19 -62.70
CA ALA A 814 -24.45 -20.09 -61.32
C ALA A 814 -25.63 -20.05 -60.32
N THR A 815 -26.63 -19.20 -60.59
CA THR A 815 -27.90 -19.09 -59.86
C THR A 815 -28.65 -20.42 -59.82
N THR A 816 -28.80 -21.06 -60.98
CA THR A 816 -29.42 -22.39 -61.10
C THR A 816 -28.66 -23.46 -60.32
N SER A 817 -27.32 -23.42 -60.30
CA SER A 817 -26.49 -24.35 -59.51
C SER A 817 -26.73 -24.18 -58.01
N LYS A 818 -26.75 -22.94 -57.49
CA LYS A 818 -26.99 -22.71 -56.06
C LYS A 818 -28.40 -23.08 -55.61
N LEU A 819 -29.41 -22.89 -56.46
CA LEU A 819 -30.75 -23.41 -56.21
C LEU A 819 -30.78 -24.95 -56.21
N SER A 820 -30.01 -25.61 -57.09
CA SER A 820 -29.89 -27.07 -57.14
C SER A 820 -29.16 -27.63 -55.91
N GLU A 821 -28.11 -26.98 -55.44
CA GLU A 821 -27.41 -27.31 -54.19
C GLU A 821 -28.37 -27.20 -52.98
N GLY A 822 -29.15 -26.12 -52.88
CA GLY A 822 -30.18 -25.96 -51.83
C GLY A 822 -31.28 -27.03 -51.87
N ARG A 823 -31.77 -27.39 -53.06
CA ARG A 823 -32.71 -28.52 -53.25
C ARG A 823 -32.10 -29.86 -52.85
N THR A 824 -30.82 -30.08 -53.15
CA THR A 824 -30.09 -31.29 -52.78
C THR A 824 -29.87 -31.38 -51.27
N ALA A 825 -29.56 -30.26 -50.61
CA ALA A 825 -29.50 -30.17 -49.16
C ALA A 825 -30.85 -30.54 -48.52
N LEU A 826 -31.96 -29.96 -49.00
CA LEU A 826 -33.32 -30.29 -48.54
C LEU A 826 -33.66 -31.77 -48.71
N ALA A 827 -33.35 -32.36 -49.88
CA ALA A 827 -33.58 -33.78 -50.15
C ALA A 827 -32.77 -34.70 -49.22
N ASN A 828 -31.56 -34.29 -48.86
CA ASN A 828 -30.71 -35.04 -47.93
C ASN A 828 -31.21 -34.94 -46.48
N VAL A 829 -31.48 -33.74 -45.95
CA VAL A 829 -31.99 -33.62 -44.56
C VAL A 829 -33.38 -34.26 -44.39
N ARG A 830 -34.22 -34.28 -45.43
CA ARG A 830 -35.49 -35.04 -45.46
C ARG A 830 -35.29 -36.55 -45.40
N ARG A 831 -34.23 -37.10 -46.00
CA ARG A 831 -33.88 -38.52 -45.89
C ARG A 831 -33.36 -38.84 -44.50
N ASP A 832 -32.49 -37.99 -43.98
CA ASP A 832 -31.79 -38.22 -42.72
C ASP A 832 -32.72 -38.08 -41.51
N VAL A 833 -33.70 -37.16 -41.52
CA VAL A 833 -34.70 -37.04 -40.45
C VAL A 833 -35.70 -38.21 -40.41
N ALA A 834 -35.78 -39.00 -41.49
CA ALA A 834 -36.53 -40.25 -41.53
C ALA A 834 -35.74 -41.46 -41.00
N VAL A 835 -34.45 -41.30 -40.68
CA VAL A 835 -33.64 -42.33 -40.02
C VAL A 835 -33.84 -42.23 -38.51
N ALA A 836 -34.38 -43.29 -37.90
CA ALA A 836 -34.53 -43.36 -36.44
C ALA A 836 -33.16 -43.20 -35.74
N LYS A 837 -33.16 -42.48 -34.61
CA LYS A 837 -31.99 -42.26 -33.73
C LYS A 837 -30.81 -41.52 -34.38
N ALA A 838 -31.07 -40.75 -35.44
CA ALA A 838 -30.07 -39.89 -36.07
C ALA A 838 -29.69 -38.68 -35.18
N ASP A 839 -28.59 -38.00 -35.51
CA ASP A 839 -28.22 -36.76 -34.84
C ASP A 839 -29.08 -35.59 -35.33
N TRP A 840 -30.15 -35.30 -34.58
CA TRP A 840 -31.10 -34.23 -34.86
C TRP A 840 -30.43 -32.84 -34.89
N ASN A 841 -29.39 -32.61 -34.09
CA ASN A 841 -28.68 -31.34 -34.06
C ASN A 841 -27.83 -31.18 -35.32
N ALA A 842 -27.14 -32.24 -35.76
CA ALA A 842 -26.41 -32.24 -37.03
C ALA A 842 -27.35 -32.17 -38.26
N ILE A 843 -28.59 -32.66 -38.16
CA ILE A 843 -29.62 -32.46 -39.18
C ILE A 843 -30.06 -30.98 -39.21
N ALA A 844 -30.35 -30.36 -38.06
CA ALA A 844 -30.72 -28.95 -37.97
C ALA A 844 -29.60 -28.03 -38.51
N GLN A 845 -28.34 -28.26 -38.13
CA GLN A 845 -27.20 -27.48 -38.62
C GLN A 845 -27.02 -27.57 -40.15
N ARG A 846 -27.16 -28.76 -40.73
CA ARG A 846 -27.11 -28.95 -42.20
C ARG A 846 -28.31 -28.31 -42.91
N THR A 847 -29.42 -28.15 -42.20
CA THR A 847 -30.62 -27.47 -42.69
C THR A 847 -30.42 -25.94 -42.74
N GLU A 848 -29.74 -25.34 -41.75
CA GLU A 848 -29.31 -23.93 -41.82
C GLU A 848 -28.35 -23.68 -42.99
N ALA A 849 -27.35 -24.56 -43.19
CA ALA A 849 -26.46 -24.48 -44.35
C ALA A 849 -27.21 -24.58 -45.69
N GLY A 850 -28.31 -25.33 -45.75
CA GLY A 850 -29.25 -25.35 -46.87
C GLY A 850 -29.95 -24.01 -47.09
N LYS A 851 -30.36 -23.31 -46.02
CA LYS A 851 -31.02 -22.00 -46.10
C LYS A 851 -30.06 -20.93 -46.65
N ASP A 852 -28.78 -20.99 -46.28
CA ASP A 852 -27.73 -20.13 -46.84
C ASP A 852 -27.49 -20.34 -48.36
N LEU A 853 -27.59 -21.58 -48.86
CA LEU A 853 -27.50 -21.86 -50.30
C LEU A 853 -28.69 -21.25 -51.05
N CYS A 854 -29.89 -21.33 -50.48
CA CYS A 854 -31.10 -20.71 -51.04
C CYS A 854 -31.01 -19.18 -51.04
N LYS A 855 -30.47 -18.57 -49.97
CA LYS A 855 -30.19 -17.14 -49.89
C LYS A 855 -29.22 -16.69 -50.99
N LYS A 856 -28.08 -17.38 -51.15
CA LYS A 856 -27.09 -17.09 -52.20
C LYS A 856 -27.66 -17.21 -53.61
N ALA A 857 -28.56 -18.17 -53.85
CA ALA A 857 -29.28 -18.28 -55.13
C ALA A 857 -30.16 -17.05 -55.41
N ARG A 858 -30.89 -16.54 -54.40
CA ARG A 858 -31.72 -15.32 -54.53
C ARG A 858 -30.87 -14.08 -54.79
N GLU A 859 -29.75 -13.93 -54.07
CA GLU A 859 -28.81 -12.82 -54.23
C GLU A 859 -28.20 -12.80 -55.66
N LEU A 860 -27.80 -13.97 -56.17
CA LEU A 860 -27.33 -14.10 -57.56
C LEU A 860 -28.45 -13.84 -58.58
N SER A 861 -29.67 -14.33 -58.35
CA SER A 861 -30.80 -14.08 -59.27
C SER A 861 -31.18 -12.60 -59.35
N ALA A 862 -31.11 -11.87 -58.22
CA ALA A 862 -31.34 -10.43 -58.20
C ALA A 862 -30.25 -9.66 -58.97
N ALA A 863 -28.98 -10.10 -58.88
CA ALA A 863 -27.88 -9.56 -59.66
C ALA A 863 -28.04 -9.87 -61.16
N ASP A 864 -28.34 -11.12 -61.52
CA ASP A 864 -28.65 -11.57 -62.89
C ASP A 864 -29.77 -10.72 -63.51
N LYS A 865 -30.88 -10.54 -62.77
CA LYS A 865 -32.01 -9.72 -63.22
C LYS A 865 -31.60 -8.28 -63.49
N LYS A 866 -30.88 -7.66 -62.55
CA LYS A 866 -30.40 -6.29 -62.69
C LYS A 866 -29.49 -6.14 -63.91
N ALA A 867 -28.46 -6.98 -64.01
CA ALA A 867 -27.51 -6.96 -65.12
C ALA A 867 -28.21 -7.15 -66.47
N GLY A 868 -29.14 -8.11 -66.57
CA GLY A 868 -29.99 -8.32 -67.73
C GLY A 868 -30.78 -7.08 -68.12
N THR A 869 -31.58 -6.51 -67.22
CA THR A 869 -32.38 -5.30 -67.51
C THR A 869 -31.52 -4.08 -67.90
N GLU A 870 -30.33 -3.93 -67.30
CA GLU A 870 -29.40 -2.84 -67.66
C GLU A 870 -28.70 -3.05 -69.00
N ALA A 871 -28.52 -4.31 -69.43
CA ALA A 871 -27.96 -4.64 -70.75
C ALA A 871 -29.01 -4.50 -71.86
N GLU A 872 -30.24 -4.93 -71.61
CA GLU A 872 -31.37 -4.81 -72.53
C GLU A 872 -31.68 -3.33 -72.82
N ALA A 873 -31.80 -2.51 -71.78
CA ALA A 873 -32.00 -1.06 -71.93
C ALA A 873 -30.83 -0.36 -72.66
N ALA A 874 -29.59 -0.84 -72.50
CA ALA A 874 -28.44 -0.31 -73.24
C ALA A 874 -28.46 -0.73 -74.73
N ILE A 875 -28.87 -1.95 -75.03
CA ILE A 875 -29.09 -2.45 -76.40
C ILE A 875 -30.21 -1.64 -77.07
N GLU A 876 -31.33 -1.41 -76.37
CA GLU A 876 -32.44 -0.60 -76.90
C GLU A 876 -32.00 0.84 -77.18
N GLN A 877 -31.32 1.50 -76.24
CA GLN A 877 -30.79 2.86 -76.44
C GLN A 877 -29.80 2.94 -77.61
N ALA A 878 -28.95 1.93 -77.79
CA ALA A 878 -28.03 1.85 -78.91
C ALA A 878 -28.77 1.66 -80.25
N GLN A 879 -29.80 0.80 -80.31
CA GLN A 879 -30.66 0.61 -81.48
C GLN A 879 -31.40 1.90 -81.84
N GLN A 880 -32.05 2.54 -80.88
CA GLN A 880 -32.77 3.81 -81.06
C GLN A 880 -31.83 4.91 -81.60
N LYS A 881 -30.60 5.03 -81.06
CA LYS A 881 -29.59 5.97 -81.55
C LYS A 881 -29.14 5.62 -82.98
N ILE A 882 -28.87 4.35 -83.29
CA ILE A 882 -28.46 3.90 -84.63
C ILE A 882 -29.53 4.23 -85.68
N ASP A 883 -30.80 3.97 -85.39
CA ASP A 883 -31.88 4.25 -86.33
C ASP A 883 -32.22 5.74 -86.44
N GLY A 884 -32.15 6.50 -85.34
CA GLY A 884 -32.28 7.96 -85.39
C GLY A 884 -31.20 8.61 -86.26
N VAL A 885 -29.94 8.18 -86.11
CA VAL A 885 -28.82 8.64 -86.93
C VAL A 885 -28.96 8.20 -88.40
N ARG A 886 -29.43 6.97 -88.65
CA ARG A 886 -29.67 6.42 -90.00
C ARG A 886 -30.83 7.12 -90.73
N GLY A 887 -31.87 7.53 -90.00
CA GLY A 887 -33.03 8.26 -90.53
C GLY A 887 -32.80 9.76 -90.71
N THR A 888 -31.75 10.33 -90.10
CA THR A 888 -31.47 11.77 -90.16
C THR A 888 -30.87 12.19 -91.50
N SER A 889 -31.47 13.21 -92.12
CA SER A 889 -30.90 13.87 -93.30
C SER A 889 -30.10 15.09 -92.87
N PHE A 890 -28.78 15.01 -93.03
CA PHE A 890 -27.86 16.07 -92.59
C PHE A 890 -27.87 17.21 -93.61
N ARG A 891 -28.89 18.07 -93.55
CA ARG A 891 -29.04 19.24 -94.43
C ARG A 891 -29.09 20.53 -93.63
N LYS A 892 -28.43 21.58 -94.12
CA LYS A 892 -28.41 22.90 -93.47
C LYS A 892 -28.35 24.03 -94.49
N SER A 893 -29.30 24.97 -94.39
CA SER A 893 -29.34 26.17 -95.23
C SER A 893 -28.54 27.30 -94.59
N LYS A 894 -27.81 28.07 -95.40
CA LYS A 894 -27.08 29.27 -94.97
C LYS A 894 -27.13 30.34 -96.06
N THR A 895 -27.37 31.59 -95.67
CA THR A 895 -27.28 32.74 -96.57
C THR A 895 -25.83 33.06 -96.89
N ILE A 896 -25.48 33.10 -98.17
CA ILE A 896 -24.15 33.37 -98.71
C ILE A 896 -24.33 34.23 -99.97
N GLY A 897 -23.65 35.38 -100.05
CA GLY A 897 -23.79 36.31 -101.18
C GLY A 897 -25.24 36.78 -101.39
N GLY A 898 -25.96 37.11 -100.31
CA GLY A 898 -27.37 37.53 -100.35
C GLY A 898 -28.39 36.44 -100.67
N SER A 899 -27.97 35.21 -100.97
CA SER A 899 -28.85 34.09 -101.36
C SER A 899 -28.80 32.94 -100.35
N SER A 900 -29.94 32.32 -100.03
CA SER A 900 -29.98 31.13 -99.17
C SER A 900 -29.61 29.89 -99.97
N LYS A 901 -28.51 29.23 -99.60
CA LYS A 901 -28.04 27.98 -100.22
C LYS A 901 -28.15 26.83 -99.22
N THR A 902 -28.61 25.66 -99.67
CA THR A 902 -28.72 24.45 -98.85
C THR A 902 -27.53 23.52 -99.11
N PHE A 903 -26.93 23.04 -98.04
CA PHE A 903 -25.78 22.14 -98.05
C PHE A 903 -26.12 20.80 -97.40
N GLY A 904 -25.44 19.74 -97.82
CA GLY A 904 -25.64 18.39 -97.28
C GLY A 904 -26.72 17.54 -97.95
N GLU A 905 -27.26 17.98 -99.10
CA GLU A 905 -28.19 17.18 -99.87
C GLU A 905 -27.54 15.87 -100.36
N GLY A 906 -27.96 14.75 -99.80
CA GLY A 906 -27.38 13.41 -100.02
C GLY A 906 -26.47 12.88 -98.90
N VAL A 907 -26.03 13.72 -97.94
CA VAL A 907 -25.14 13.29 -96.86
C VAL A 907 -25.90 12.44 -95.82
N ARG A 908 -25.32 11.28 -95.47
CA ARG A 908 -25.87 10.31 -94.52
C ARG A 908 -24.76 9.70 -93.66
N ALA A 909 -25.02 9.56 -92.36
CA ALA A 909 -24.09 8.94 -91.42
C ALA A 909 -23.91 7.42 -91.67
N ASN A 910 -22.66 6.95 -91.73
CA ASN A 910 -22.34 5.54 -91.92
C ASN A 910 -22.42 4.76 -90.60
N THR A 911 -23.59 4.19 -90.30
CA THR A 911 -23.86 3.42 -89.08
C THR A 911 -23.40 1.95 -89.12
N THR A 912 -22.68 1.50 -90.16
CA THR A 912 -22.32 0.09 -90.37
C THR A 912 -21.54 -0.52 -89.20
N ASN A 913 -20.53 0.20 -88.68
CA ASN A 913 -19.74 -0.27 -87.53
C ASN A 913 -20.58 -0.33 -86.24
N ALA A 914 -21.46 0.65 -86.02
CA ALA A 914 -22.36 0.68 -84.87
C ALA A 914 -23.33 -0.51 -84.88
N ALA A 915 -23.89 -0.85 -86.05
CA ALA A 915 -24.75 -2.02 -86.21
C ALA A 915 -24.00 -3.34 -85.92
N ALA A 916 -22.76 -3.50 -86.41
CA ALA A 916 -21.96 -4.70 -86.13
C ALA A 916 -21.61 -4.84 -84.63
N LEU A 917 -21.34 -3.73 -83.95
CA LEU A 917 -21.16 -3.69 -82.49
C LEU A 917 -22.45 -4.05 -81.74
N LEU A 918 -23.61 -3.60 -82.23
CA LEU A 918 -24.90 -3.92 -81.62
C LEU A 918 -25.27 -5.40 -81.78
N THR A 919 -25.12 -5.99 -82.96
CA THR A 919 -25.30 -7.45 -83.14
C THR A 919 -24.32 -8.28 -82.31
N SER A 920 -23.13 -7.74 -82.02
CA SER A 920 -22.22 -8.35 -81.05
C SER A 920 -22.76 -8.26 -79.61
N ALA A 921 -23.41 -7.15 -79.24
CA ALA A 921 -24.06 -6.98 -77.94
C ALA A 921 -25.28 -7.91 -77.77
N GLU A 922 -26.14 -8.00 -78.79
CA GLU A 922 -27.29 -8.93 -78.85
C GLU A 922 -26.83 -10.39 -78.72
N SER A 923 -25.74 -10.77 -79.38
CA SER A 923 -25.14 -12.10 -79.25
C SER A 923 -24.65 -12.37 -77.82
N LEU A 924 -23.94 -11.42 -77.20
CA LEU A 924 -23.48 -11.55 -75.80
C LEU A 924 -24.67 -11.63 -74.83
N PHE A 925 -25.72 -10.85 -75.05
CA PHE A 925 -26.95 -10.85 -74.25
C PHE A 925 -27.69 -12.20 -74.31
N ASN A 926 -27.84 -12.76 -75.51
CA ASN A 926 -28.40 -14.10 -75.72
C ASN A 926 -27.55 -15.21 -75.07
N ASN A 927 -26.23 -15.05 -75.06
CA ASN A 927 -25.29 -15.91 -74.33
C ASN A 927 -25.25 -15.63 -72.80
N LYS A 928 -26.09 -14.72 -72.30
CA LYS A 928 -26.19 -14.28 -70.89
C LYS A 928 -24.95 -13.60 -70.32
N ASP A 929 -24.09 -13.03 -71.15
CA ASP A 929 -23.00 -12.14 -70.75
C ASP A 929 -23.47 -10.68 -70.77
N TYR A 930 -24.29 -10.32 -69.80
CA TYR A 930 -24.97 -9.02 -69.72
C TYR A 930 -24.02 -7.84 -69.53
N GLU A 931 -22.94 -8.01 -68.76
CA GLU A 931 -21.98 -6.94 -68.51
C GLU A 931 -21.17 -6.63 -69.78
N SER A 932 -20.72 -7.66 -70.51
CA SER A 932 -20.09 -7.46 -71.83
C SER A 932 -21.09 -6.94 -72.86
N ALA A 933 -22.33 -7.45 -72.88
CA ALA A 933 -23.38 -6.98 -73.79
C ALA A 933 -23.68 -5.48 -73.57
N LYS A 934 -23.87 -5.06 -72.32
CA LYS A 934 -24.07 -3.65 -71.94
C LYS A 934 -22.90 -2.78 -72.38
N SER A 935 -21.66 -3.24 -72.15
CA SER A 935 -20.45 -2.53 -72.61
C SER A 935 -20.43 -2.39 -74.13
N LYS A 936 -20.76 -3.47 -74.86
CA LYS A 936 -20.75 -3.51 -76.32
C LYS A 936 -21.86 -2.68 -76.96
N ALA A 937 -23.04 -2.62 -76.34
CA ALA A 937 -24.09 -1.68 -76.71
C ALA A 937 -23.66 -0.22 -76.45
N GLY A 938 -22.97 0.04 -75.35
CA GLY A 938 -22.35 1.35 -75.08
C GLY A 938 -21.25 1.74 -76.09
N GLU A 939 -20.53 0.78 -76.68
CA GLU A 939 -19.66 1.02 -77.84
C GLU A 939 -20.46 1.31 -79.12
N ALA A 940 -21.54 0.55 -79.37
CA ALA A 940 -22.41 0.73 -80.53
C ALA A 940 -23.05 2.13 -80.55
N TYR A 941 -23.61 2.58 -79.41
CA TYR A 941 -24.16 3.94 -79.24
C TYR A 941 -23.13 5.02 -79.60
N ARG A 942 -21.93 4.96 -79.00
CA ARG A 942 -20.84 5.93 -79.27
C ARG A 942 -20.35 5.87 -80.71
N SER A 943 -20.37 4.69 -81.35
CA SER A 943 -20.04 4.57 -82.77
C SER A 943 -21.11 5.15 -83.69
N ALA A 944 -22.37 5.22 -83.26
CA ALA A 944 -23.45 5.88 -84.02
C ALA A 944 -23.37 7.41 -83.86
N GLU A 945 -23.14 7.88 -82.63
CA GLU A 945 -22.90 9.28 -82.30
C GLU A 945 -21.72 9.86 -83.10
N LYS A 946 -20.57 9.17 -83.14
CA LYS A 946 -19.43 9.59 -83.97
C LYS A 946 -19.72 9.59 -85.47
N ALA A 947 -20.60 8.71 -85.96
CA ALA A 947 -21.01 8.70 -87.37
C ALA A 947 -21.91 9.90 -87.72
N GLU A 948 -22.76 10.31 -86.78
CA GLU A 948 -23.56 11.54 -86.84
C GLU A 948 -22.68 12.80 -86.79
N GLU A 949 -21.73 12.88 -85.86
CA GLU A 949 -20.75 13.98 -85.80
C GLU A 949 -19.97 14.11 -87.12
N THR A 950 -19.50 13.00 -87.68
CA THR A 950 -18.76 12.98 -88.96
C THR A 950 -19.61 13.52 -90.11
N ALA A 951 -20.87 13.05 -90.24
CA ALA A 951 -21.79 13.53 -91.27
C ALA A 951 -22.15 15.02 -91.09
N ALA A 952 -22.36 15.48 -89.85
CA ALA A 952 -22.59 16.89 -89.56
C ALA A 952 -21.35 17.76 -89.86
N GLN A 953 -20.14 17.22 -89.64
CA GLN A 953 -18.88 17.90 -89.94
C GLN A 953 -18.58 17.96 -91.44
N GLU A 954 -18.94 16.95 -92.24
CA GLU A 954 -18.88 17.03 -93.71
C GLU A 954 -19.73 18.19 -94.24
N VAL A 955 -20.96 18.34 -93.74
CA VAL A 955 -21.86 19.44 -94.11
C VAL A 955 -21.33 20.79 -93.64
N ALA A 956 -20.77 20.86 -92.43
CA ALA A 956 -20.13 22.08 -91.91
C ALA A 956 -18.90 22.48 -92.75
N THR A 957 -18.10 21.50 -93.21
CA THR A 957 -16.95 21.72 -94.10
C THR A 957 -17.39 22.19 -95.48
N ALA A 958 -18.44 21.60 -96.07
CA ALA A 958 -19.02 22.07 -97.33
C ALA A 958 -19.52 23.53 -97.24
N ILE A 959 -20.16 23.88 -96.11
CA ILE A 959 -20.53 25.28 -95.80
C ILE A 959 -19.30 26.17 -95.66
N ALA A 960 -18.25 25.72 -94.97
CA ALA A 960 -17.04 26.51 -94.76
C ALA A 960 -16.31 26.80 -96.09
N VAL A 961 -16.19 25.80 -96.97
CA VAL A 961 -15.62 25.96 -98.32
C VAL A 961 -16.44 26.96 -99.15
N ALA A 962 -17.77 26.86 -99.12
CA ALA A 962 -18.64 27.79 -99.86
C ALA A 962 -18.61 29.23 -99.32
N VAL A 963 -18.42 29.41 -98.00
CA VAL A 963 -18.21 30.73 -97.38
C VAL A 963 -16.83 31.28 -97.73
N ALA A 964 -15.78 30.47 -97.70
CA ALA A 964 -14.43 30.87 -98.09
C ALA A 964 -14.37 31.29 -99.57
N TYR A 965 -15.05 30.55 -100.46
CA TYR A 965 -15.15 30.90 -101.88
C TYR A 965 -15.95 32.18 -102.12
N GLN A 966 -17.04 32.42 -101.37
CA GLN A 966 -17.74 33.72 -101.42
C GLN A 966 -16.84 34.85 -100.92
N LYS A 967 -16.11 34.64 -99.80
CA LYS A 967 -15.16 35.65 -99.33
C LYS A 967 -14.08 35.93 -100.39
N GLN A 968 -13.61 34.91 -101.09
CA GLN A 968 -12.63 35.08 -102.17
C GLN A 968 -13.20 35.91 -103.34
N LEU A 969 -14.49 35.75 -103.68
CA LEU A 969 -15.19 36.61 -104.65
C LEU A 969 -15.41 38.04 -104.13
N ASP A 970 -15.70 38.21 -102.83
CA ASP A 970 -15.87 39.51 -102.19
C ASP A 970 -14.51 40.25 -102.07
N ASP A 971 -13.43 39.51 -101.80
CA ASP A 971 -12.04 39.97 -101.79
C ASP A 971 -11.54 40.28 -103.22
N GLU A 972 -11.96 39.53 -104.26
CA GLU A 972 -11.73 39.89 -105.66
C GLU A 972 -12.50 41.15 -106.07
N ALA A 973 -13.76 41.31 -105.63
CA ALA A 973 -14.54 42.53 -105.85
C ALA A 973 -13.93 43.74 -105.12
N ALA A 974 -13.37 43.53 -103.91
CA ALA A 974 -12.59 44.54 -103.21
C ALA A 974 -11.28 44.86 -103.97
N ALA A 975 -10.55 43.85 -104.44
CA ALA A 975 -9.35 44.02 -105.27
C ALA A 975 -9.65 44.68 -106.63
N GLN A 976 -10.86 44.54 -107.16
CA GLN A 976 -11.28 45.19 -108.41
C GLN A 976 -11.66 46.66 -108.18
N ARG A 977 -12.38 46.98 -107.10
CA ARG A 977 -12.50 48.38 -106.63
C ARG A 977 -11.15 48.99 -106.28
N GLN A 978 -10.21 48.17 -105.79
CA GLN A 978 -8.84 48.61 -105.51
C GLN A 978 -8.02 48.76 -106.80
N ARG A 979 -8.30 48.02 -107.88
CA ARG A 979 -7.76 48.35 -109.22
C ARG A 979 -8.34 49.65 -109.78
N GLU A 980 -9.57 50.02 -109.42
CA GLU A 980 -10.15 51.35 -109.76
C GLU A 980 -9.53 52.47 -108.90
N ALA A 981 -9.32 52.24 -107.60
CA ALA A 981 -8.64 53.18 -106.70
C ALA A 981 -7.14 53.33 -106.99
N ASP A 982 -6.45 52.23 -107.31
CA ASP A 982 -5.05 52.23 -107.71
C ASP A 982 -4.89 52.72 -109.15
N ALA A 983 -5.85 52.54 -110.07
CA ALA A 983 -5.80 53.23 -111.37
C ALA A 983 -5.93 54.76 -111.22
N ALA A 984 -6.68 55.24 -110.23
CA ALA A 984 -6.68 56.66 -109.86
C ALA A 984 -5.36 57.08 -109.21
N ALA A 985 -4.89 56.34 -108.19
CA ALA A 985 -3.65 56.67 -107.47
C ALA A 985 -2.39 56.53 -108.33
N GLN A 986 -2.32 55.58 -109.26
CA GLN A 986 -1.17 55.35 -110.12
C GLN A 986 -1.01 56.48 -111.15
N ARG A 987 -2.10 56.97 -111.78
CA ARG A 987 -1.99 58.15 -112.68
C ARG A 987 -1.80 59.46 -111.93
N GLN A 988 -2.27 59.54 -110.69
CA GLN A 988 -1.93 60.65 -109.81
C GLN A 988 -0.45 60.59 -109.36
N ARG A 989 0.20 59.41 -109.40
CA ARG A 989 1.65 59.22 -109.25
C ARG A 989 2.44 59.37 -110.54
N ASP A 990 1.92 59.00 -111.71
CA ASP A 990 2.52 59.34 -113.00
C ASP A 990 2.64 60.87 -113.17
N ALA A 991 1.66 61.61 -112.62
CA ALA A 991 1.70 63.07 -112.50
C ALA A 991 2.69 63.61 -111.46
N ASP A 992 3.12 62.79 -110.48
CA ASP A 992 4.11 63.15 -109.46
C ASP A 992 5.53 62.64 -109.76
N ASP A 993 5.74 61.59 -110.57
CA ASP A 993 7.06 61.25 -111.12
C ASP A 993 7.46 62.21 -112.25
N ALA A 994 6.48 62.83 -112.93
CA ALA A 994 6.68 64.05 -113.71
C ALA A 994 7.09 65.27 -112.84
N ARG A 995 6.99 65.17 -111.50
CA ARG A 995 7.01 66.30 -110.57
C ARG A 995 7.84 66.10 -109.29
N ARG A 996 8.52 64.98 -109.07
CA ARG A 996 9.70 64.91 -108.17
C ARG A 996 11.02 65.16 -108.89
N ALA A 997 10.91 65.43 -110.19
CA ALA A 997 11.59 66.55 -110.83
C ALA A 997 11.31 67.94 -110.17
N GLN A 998 10.56 68.02 -109.05
CA GLN A 998 10.35 69.20 -108.20
C GLN A 998 10.07 68.84 -106.70
N GLU A 999 10.95 69.29 -105.80
CA GLU A 999 10.57 70.12 -104.63
C GLU A 999 9.18 69.83 -103.98
N SER A 1000 8.97 68.90 -103.04
CA SER A 1000 9.70 68.58 -101.78
C SER A 1000 9.62 69.66 -100.67
N ALA A 1001 8.39 70.08 -100.34
CA ALA A 1001 7.98 70.98 -99.23
C ALA A 1001 6.50 70.64 -98.83
N SER A 1002 5.89 71.02 -97.68
CA SER A 1002 6.33 71.70 -96.44
C SER A 1002 5.32 71.50 -95.27
N THR A 1003 5.80 71.67 -94.02
CA THR A 1003 5.28 72.41 -92.82
C THR A 1003 3.80 72.92 -92.81
N THR A 1004 3.05 73.01 -91.68
CA THR A 1004 3.45 73.45 -90.32
C THR A 1004 2.53 72.98 -89.17
N ILE A 1005 3.11 72.76 -87.99
CA ILE A 1005 2.47 72.73 -86.64
C ILE A 1005 3.20 73.77 -85.75
N SER A 1006 2.54 74.30 -84.70
CA SER A 1006 3.19 75.11 -83.65
C SER A 1006 2.83 74.61 -82.25
N SER A 1007 3.85 74.50 -81.36
CA SER A 1007 3.81 74.54 -79.87
C SER A 1007 2.80 73.66 -79.09
N GLY A 1008 3.17 72.87 -78.07
CA GLY A 1008 4.51 72.49 -77.54
C GLY A 1008 4.50 72.27 -76.00
N PHE A 1009 5.41 71.39 -75.50
CA PHE A 1009 5.77 71.17 -74.07
C PHE A 1009 4.65 70.59 -73.16
N ASP A 1010 4.87 69.73 -72.15
CA ASP A 1010 6.03 68.89 -71.71
C ASP A 1010 5.50 67.84 -70.68
N ASN A 1011 6.19 66.87 -70.06
CA ASN A 1011 7.58 66.33 -70.08
C ASN A 1011 7.54 64.83 -69.64
N SER A 1012 8.63 64.08 -69.83
CA SER A 1012 8.99 62.79 -69.19
C SER A 1012 8.21 61.50 -69.54
N SER A 1013 8.74 60.29 -69.31
CA SER A 1013 9.86 59.64 -70.02
C SER A 1013 10.20 58.25 -69.42
N SER A 1014 9.61 57.18 -69.95
CA SER A 1014 10.15 55.80 -69.98
C SER A 1014 9.10 54.83 -70.54
N THR A 1015 9.35 53.66 -71.15
CA THR A 1015 10.49 53.02 -71.85
C THR A 1015 9.96 51.61 -72.18
N THR A 1016 9.84 51.27 -73.48
CA THR A 1016 9.91 49.89 -74.03
C THR A 1016 8.75 48.88 -73.80
N THR A 1017 7.94 48.69 -74.86
CA THR A 1017 7.75 47.42 -75.65
C THR A 1017 7.26 46.13 -74.94
N SER A 1018 6.31 45.32 -75.45
CA SER A 1018 5.51 45.27 -76.70
C SER A 1018 4.09 44.77 -76.35
N ASN A 1019 2.99 45.33 -76.86
CA ASN A 1019 2.38 45.12 -78.19
C ASN A 1019 2.15 43.64 -78.60
N ASN A 1020 1.01 43.25 -79.19
CA ASN A 1020 -0.37 43.79 -79.27
C ASN A 1020 -1.21 42.69 -79.98
N GLY A 1021 -2.54 42.66 -79.96
CA GLY A 1021 -3.56 43.51 -79.32
C GLY A 1021 -4.94 42.97 -79.75
N PHE A 1022 -5.98 43.11 -78.93
CA PHE A 1022 -7.29 42.46 -79.17
C PHE A 1022 -8.32 43.41 -79.80
N ASP A 1023 -8.84 42.98 -80.96
CA ASP A 1023 -10.28 42.79 -81.24
C ASP A 1023 -10.41 41.41 -81.92
#